data_AF-A0A959UFM1-F1
#
_entry.id   AF-A0A959UFM1-F1
#
_cell.length_a   1.000
_cell.length_b   1.000
_cell.length_c   1.000
_cell.angle_alpha   90.00
_cell.angle_beta   90.00
_cell.angle_gamma   90.00
#
_symmetry.space_group_name_H-M   'P 1'
#
loop_
_entity.id
_entity.type
_entity.pdbx_description
1 polymer ?
#
loop_
_entity_poly.entity_id
_entity_poly.type
_entity_poly.pdbx_seq_one_letter_code
_entity_poly.pdbx_strand_id
1 'polypeptide(L)'
;MLFRKSIISLFLLLLIALLPGVVSGQDNTGDAYAETIHQADKYFAEGDYIKAKTSYQYATRLKPEEAYPKDRLRETIDKLREKMALMEQYTALITQADELFRDNEFDAAIKKYEEAGKMIPSEGYPQEKIEQIEAQKSAHRKLQVAYDDAIYRAEKYEKYKKYEEAKTEYEKAHEVFPDEPVPAQKIGELTQLIAEVKKARELYDEIIANADRLFNLKYYENAKQEYQKASEAKPDEAYPQAQIKEIETLLVKKNEYDGLVEAADENYMNKNLEDAKSNYQAALKIYPSESYPKDMIDKINNALLETRGEDDVYAESIQQADAFLAAKDYTNALKEYENASAIKPSESYPKDKIAEINSIQSSMEADESNYQLAIKLGDQYFAGNDFENAKKEYQKALNIKADAEYPADQLALANKALKEKKTLMAGYDNAIAEGDARLEEGKYAEARNAYQNALETLPGDVYATGQIEKADRLEKALKEKGEQYVTVIAAADKFFAEGNYQEARNKYNEALNLDETQSYPKEKLTEIETLLAQQRELENNYARAIASADLFMGKEEYEQALKAYQEAQSIKPAESYPQQKIAEINSLFREQADAETQYQETIKEAEGLMALKQYDKAKLAFMKAGNMKPGEAYPRNKIDEIETLIAQAEAQQAEYNQVVGAADRLMDAEDFDKARERYEQALEVIPGSQYPLDQIEKINNIILANELAVQESYNQLIDEADALFASQSYAEARLKYKEALKFKPGEDYPVQKLSEIERAMNDLEMLQTKYNKLVNEADRLFTSKDYQAAKEKYREASVLFPEEIHPKDRIEEINLIFRAASEKNQEAYDKAIAEADKFLAGKEYDQAINAYRNAQSIMPDENYPQSMIDKILSILEANAQRKILNSTITILNNEQEKFSFDPVSAADSKSSILHIRARGMAVKEFKVTVSYGKGGSKNGGYVLPIPPGSESREFIIPLGNQYTWYSENNNWISLTPQGGTVEVELIEITRGE
;
A
#
# COMPACT_ATOMS: atom_id res chain seq x y z
N MET A 1 36.59 -18.60 -41.16
CA MET A 1 38.07 -18.69 -41.27
C MET A 1 38.61 -18.91 -42.69
N LEU A 2 37.95 -19.70 -43.55
CA LEU A 2 38.46 -20.03 -44.91
C LEU A 2 38.45 -18.88 -45.94
N PHE A 3 37.59 -17.86 -45.78
CA PHE A 3 37.56 -16.68 -46.67
C PHE A 3 38.69 -15.66 -46.41
N ARG A 4 39.30 -15.66 -45.22
CA ARG A 4 40.26 -14.60 -44.78
C ARG A 4 41.68 -14.72 -45.34
N LYS A 5 42.10 -15.89 -45.84
CA LYS A 5 43.43 -16.06 -46.49
C LYS A 5 43.42 -15.88 -48.01
N SER A 6 42.23 -15.86 -48.62
CA SER A 6 42.10 -15.86 -50.09
C SER A 6 42.25 -14.46 -50.69
N ILE A 7 41.76 -13.40 -50.04
CA ILE A 7 41.76 -12.04 -50.63
C ILE A 7 43.17 -11.44 -50.71
N ILE A 8 44.00 -11.63 -49.69
CA ILE A 8 45.41 -11.17 -49.69
C ILE A 8 46.25 -12.00 -50.68
N SER A 9 45.97 -13.31 -50.81
CA SER A 9 46.67 -14.18 -51.77
C SER A 9 46.26 -13.91 -53.23
N LEU A 10 44.99 -13.56 -53.49
CA LEU A 10 44.49 -13.25 -54.83
C LEU A 10 45.00 -11.89 -55.33
N PHE A 11 45.11 -10.89 -54.44
CA PHE A 11 45.67 -9.58 -54.77
C PHE A 11 47.19 -9.62 -55.03
N LEU A 12 47.93 -10.53 -54.38
CA LEU A 12 49.34 -10.75 -54.68
C LEU A 12 49.57 -11.54 -55.99
N LEU A 13 48.68 -12.50 -56.32
CA LEU A 13 48.78 -13.31 -57.54
C LEU A 13 48.48 -12.52 -58.82
N LEU A 14 47.60 -11.51 -58.76
CA LEU A 14 47.28 -10.67 -59.92
C LEU A 14 48.40 -9.70 -60.32
N LEU A 15 49.40 -9.53 -59.45
CA LEU A 15 50.54 -8.63 -59.65
C LEU A 15 51.65 -9.24 -60.54
N ILE A 16 51.55 -10.53 -60.88
CA ILE A 16 52.59 -11.27 -61.62
C ILE A 16 52.17 -11.63 -63.06
N ALA A 17 50.89 -11.56 -63.42
CA ALA A 17 50.43 -12.04 -64.73
C ALA A 17 49.64 -10.97 -65.49
N LEU A 18 50.32 -10.13 -66.28
CA LEU A 18 49.78 -9.45 -67.47
C LEU A 18 50.96 -8.89 -68.28
N LEU A 19 51.52 -9.73 -69.15
CA LEU A 19 52.39 -9.32 -70.26
C LEU A 19 51.47 -8.87 -71.41
N PRO A 20 51.55 -7.62 -71.91
CA PRO A 20 50.94 -7.31 -73.20
C PRO A 20 51.81 -7.91 -74.31
N GLY A 21 51.14 -8.56 -75.26
CA GLY A 21 51.74 -9.13 -76.46
C GLY A 21 52.46 -8.07 -77.30
N VAL A 22 53.57 -8.51 -77.89
CA VAL A 22 54.39 -7.76 -78.84
C VAL A 22 53.54 -7.37 -80.05
N VAL A 23 53.35 -6.07 -80.28
CA VAL A 23 52.96 -5.52 -81.59
C VAL A 23 54.14 -4.75 -82.13
N SER A 24 54.74 -5.29 -83.20
CA SER A 24 55.76 -4.65 -84.01
C SER A 24 55.10 -3.72 -85.03
N GLY A 25 55.54 -2.46 -85.12
CA GLY A 25 55.23 -1.60 -86.27
C GLY A 25 55.38 -0.10 -86.04
N GLN A 26 56.55 0.44 -86.41
CA GLN A 26 56.87 1.79 -86.89
C GLN A 26 56.32 3.05 -86.16
N ASP A 27 57.27 3.83 -85.62
CA ASP A 27 57.32 5.29 -85.51
C ASP A 27 56.02 6.04 -85.19
N ASN A 28 55.57 5.95 -83.93
CA ASN A 28 54.74 6.97 -83.28
C ASN A 28 54.84 6.92 -81.74
N THR A 29 56.06 6.86 -81.21
CA THR A 29 56.33 6.70 -79.76
C THR A 29 55.99 7.92 -78.90
N GLY A 30 55.74 9.09 -79.51
CA GLY A 30 55.34 10.31 -78.81
C GLY A 30 53.90 10.29 -78.29
N ASP A 31 52.95 9.91 -79.15
CA ASP A 31 51.51 10.00 -78.87
C ASP A 31 51.03 8.91 -77.88
N ALA A 32 51.56 7.69 -78.01
CA ALA A 32 51.23 6.58 -77.11
C ALA A 32 51.71 6.81 -75.66
N TYR A 33 52.84 7.51 -75.48
CA TYR A 33 53.35 7.86 -74.16
C TYR A 33 52.47 8.92 -73.47
N ALA A 34 52.10 9.98 -74.19
CA ALA A 34 51.26 11.06 -73.65
C ALA A 34 49.87 10.55 -73.24
N GLU A 35 49.24 9.71 -74.07
CA GLU A 35 47.94 9.12 -73.75
C GLU A 35 48.03 8.20 -72.51
N THR A 36 49.08 7.38 -72.42
CA THR A 36 49.28 6.48 -71.28
C THR A 36 49.48 7.26 -69.97
N ILE A 37 50.24 8.37 -69.99
CA ILE A 37 50.43 9.24 -68.83
C ILE A 37 49.10 9.90 -68.42
N HIS A 38 48.34 10.42 -69.38
CA HIS A 38 47.05 11.05 -69.11
C HIS A 38 46.07 10.07 -68.44
N GLN A 39 45.98 8.83 -68.93
CA GLN A 39 45.16 7.80 -68.29
C GLN A 39 45.70 7.38 -66.91
N ALA A 40 47.03 7.27 -66.76
CA ALA A 40 47.65 6.94 -65.47
C ALA A 40 47.37 8.01 -64.40
N ASP A 41 47.52 9.29 -64.75
CA ASP A 41 47.22 10.43 -63.87
C ASP A 41 45.73 10.49 -63.51
N LYS A 42 44.84 10.18 -64.48
CA LYS A 42 43.40 10.06 -64.23
C LYS A 42 43.11 8.95 -63.21
N TYR A 43 43.63 7.74 -63.41
CA TYR A 43 43.44 6.65 -62.45
C TYR A 43 44.03 6.97 -61.07
N PHE A 44 45.15 7.69 -61.02
CA PHE A 44 45.76 8.12 -59.77
C PHE A 44 44.87 9.13 -59.03
N ALA A 45 44.33 10.13 -59.74
CA ALA A 45 43.41 11.12 -59.19
C ALA A 45 42.08 10.50 -58.73
N GLU A 46 41.60 9.46 -59.42
CA GLU A 46 40.42 8.68 -59.05
C GLU A 46 40.69 7.72 -57.87
N GLY A 47 41.92 7.60 -57.39
CA GLY A 47 42.30 6.68 -56.30
C GLY A 47 42.36 5.20 -56.71
N ASP A 48 42.24 4.89 -58.01
CA ASP A 48 42.46 3.56 -58.58
C ASP A 48 43.97 3.32 -58.77
N TYR A 49 44.67 3.27 -57.64
CA TYR A 49 46.12 3.15 -57.60
C TYR A 49 46.63 1.84 -58.26
N ILE A 50 45.78 0.82 -58.44
CA ILE A 50 46.15 -0.42 -59.13
C ILE A 50 46.24 -0.18 -60.64
N LYS A 51 45.23 0.47 -61.24
CA LYS A 51 45.26 0.83 -62.66
C LYS A 51 46.29 1.92 -62.95
N ALA A 52 46.44 2.89 -62.04
CA ALA A 52 47.48 3.91 -62.13
C ALA A 52 48.89 3.27 -62.13
N LYS A 53 49.16 2.34 -61.22
CA LYS A 53 50.45 1.62 -61.15
C LYS A 53 50.76 0.89 -62.45
N THR A 54 49.77 0.16 -62.97
CA THR A 54 49.93 -0.60 -64.22
C THR A 54 50.21 0.33 -65.40
N SER A 55 49.52 1.46 -65.46
CA SER A 55 49.65 2.47 -66.52
C SER A 55 50.98 3.23 -66.43
N TYR A 56 51.43 3.65 -65.24
CA TYR A 56 52.76 4.25 -65.06
C TYR A 56 53.91 3.26 -65.29
N GLN A 57 53.74 1.98 -64.93
CA GLN A 57 54.71 0.93 -65.27
C GLN A 57 54.84 0.76 -66.79
N TYR A 58 53.72 0.79 -67.50
CA TYR A 58 53.72 0.73 -68.96
C TYR A 58 54.37 1.99 -69.57
N ALA A 59 54.02 3.19 -69.08
CA ALA A 59 54.62 4.45 -69.51
C ALA A 59 56.15 4.48 -69.31
N THR A 60 56.64 3.93 -68.19
CA THR A 60 58.08 3.80 -67.89
C THR A 60 58.79 2.87 -68.89
N ARG A 61 58.10 1.88 -69.46
CA ARG A 61 58.66 1.00 -70.51
C ARG A 61 58.67 1.68 -71.88
N LEU A 62 57.70 2.54 -72.16
CA LEU A 62 57.62 3.30 -73.41
C LEU A 62 58.72 4.36 -73.52
N LYS A 63 59.04 5.05 -72.42
CA LYS A 63 60.17 6.01 -72.33
C LYS A 63 60.98 5.82 -71.04
N PRO A 64 61.98 4.93 -71.05
CA PRO A 64 62.77 4.59 -69.86
C PRO A 64 63.63 5.74 -69.34
N GLU A 65 63.90 6.77 -70.12
CA GLU A 65 64.69 7.95 -69.76
C GLU A 65 63.89 8.98 -68.95
N GLU A 66 62.56 8.97 -69.02
CA GLU A 66 61.68 9.97 -68.39
C GLU A 66 61.54 9.72 -66.88
N ALA A 67 61.67 10.79 -66.09
CA ALA A 67 61.60 10.73 -64.63
C ALA A 67 60.15 10.69 -64.11
N TYR A 68 59.26 11.44 -64.74
CA TYR A 68 57.86 11.62 -64.30
C TYR A 68 57.09 10.31 -64.03
N PRO A 69 56.99 9.35 -64.98
CA PRO A 69 56.27 8.09 -64.73
C PRO A 69 56.92 7.23 -63.65
N LYS A 70 58.24 7.33 -63.44
CA LYS A 70 58.94 6.59 -62.39
C LYS A 70 58.62 7.14 -61.01
N ASP A 71 58.61 8.46 -60.88
CA ASP A 71 58.28 9.14 -59.62
C ASP A 71 56.81 8.91 -59.26
N ARG A 72 55.90 9.07 -60.23
CA ARG A 72 54.47 8.76 -60.04
C ARG A 72 54.21 7.29 -59.75
N LEU A 73 54.93 6.37 -60.40
CA LEU A 73 54.84 4.95 -60.09
C LEU A 73 55.24 4.67 -58.63
N ARG A 74 56.32 5.29 -58.15
CA ARG A 74 56.77 5.14 -56.75
C ARG A 74 55.72 5.68 -55.79
N GLU A 75 55.21 6.87 -56.03
CA GLU A 75 54.14 7.49 -55.26
C GLU A 75 52.88 6.62 -55.22
N THR A 76 52.51 6.02 -56.37
CA THR A 76 51.36 5.10 -56.48
C THR A 76 51.58 3.82 -55.66
N ILE A 77 52.79 3.26 -55.68
CA ILE A 77 53.13 2.09 -54.88
C ILE A 77 53.09 2.41 -53.38
N ASP A 78 53.53 3.60 -52.99
CA ASP A 78 53.48 4.04 -51.59
C ASP A 78 52.02 4.26 -51.15
N LYS A 79 51.17 4.86 -51.98
CA LYS A 79 49.71 4.97 -51.74
C LYS A 79 49.02 3.60 -51.62
N LEU A 80 49.41 2.62 -52.44
CA LEU A 80 48.93 1.25 -52.32
C LEU A 80 49.36 0.59 -51.01
N ARG A 81 50.59 0.80 -50.56
CA ARG A 81 51.09 0.29 -49.28
C ARG A 81 50.36 0.92 -48.10
N GLU A 82 50.12 2.23 -48.14
CA GLU A 82 49.30 2.93 -47.13
C GLU A 82 47.89 2.34 -47.04
N LYS A 83 47.22 2.13 -48.19
CA LYS A 83 45.88 1.51 -48.23
C LYS A 83 45.87 0.07 -47.73
N MET A 84 46.91 -0.71 -48.03
CA MET A 84 47.05 -2.08 -47.54
C MET A 84 47.30 -2.14 -46.02
N ALA A 85 48.15 -1.27 -45.49
CA ALA A 85 48.41 -1.18 -44.05
C ALA A 85 47.16 -0.78 -43.26
N LEU A 86 46.37 0.16 -43.81
CA LEU A 86 45.09 0.55 -43.23
C LEU A 86 44.09 -0.63 -43.20
N MET A 87 44.00 -1.41 -44.28
CA MET A 87 43.13 -2.59 -44.35
C MET A 87 43.55 -3.71 -43.40
N GLU A 88 44.86 -3.89 -43.19
CA GLU A 88 45.39 -4.88 -42.25
C GLU A 88 45.03 -4.52 -40.80
N GLN A 89 45.18 -3.23 -40.42
CA GLN A 89 44.79 -2.74 -39.10
C GLN A 89 43.28 -2.84 -38.87
N TYR A 90 42.47 -2.44 -39.86
CA TYR A 90 41.02 -2.62 -39.83
C TYR A 90 40.63 -4.08 -39.58
N THR A 91 41.23 -5.03 -40.31
CA THR A 91 40.94 -6.46 -40.17
C THR A 91 41.32 -7.01 -38.80
N ALA A 92 42.42 -6.51 -38.21
CA ALA A 92 42.85 -6.90 -36.87
C ALA A 92 41.88 -6.41 -35.79
N LEU A 93 41.40 -5.16 -35.89
CA LEU A 93 40.40 -4.60 -34.97
C LEU A 93 39.08 -5.35 -35.05
N ILE A 94 38.59 -5.65 -36.26
CA ILE A 94 37.39 -6.47 -36.45
C ILE A 94 37.53 -7.85 -35.80
N THR A 95 38.69 -8.50 -35.96
CA THR A 95 38.90 -9.83 -35.38
C THR A 95 38.85 -9.81 -33.85
N GLN A 96 39.46 -8.79 -33.23
CA GLN A 96 39.40 -8.62 -31.77
C GLN A 96 37.97 -8.31 -31.31
N ALA A 97 37.26 -7.44 -32.04
CA ALA A 97 35.87 -7.11 -31.74
C ALA A 97 34.95 -8.34 -31.81
N ASP A 98 35.10 -9.18 -32.84
CA ASP A 98 34.35 -10.43 -33.02
C ASP A 98 34.63 -11.46 -31.91
N GLU A 99 35.85 -11.48 -31.36
CA GLU A 99 36.24 -12.35 -30.24
C GLU A 99 35.62 -11.86 -28.93
N LEU A 100 35.78 -10.58 -28.61
CA LEU A 100 35.17 -9.96 -27.42
C LEU A 100 33.64 -10.09 -27.43
N PHE A 101 33.01 -9.94 -28.59
CA PHE A 101 31.57 -10.12 -28.71
C PHE A 101 31.15 -11.57 -28.39
N ARG A 102 31.92 -12.57 -28.86
CA ARG A 102 31.65 -13.98 -28.58
C ARG A 102 31.80 -14.31 -27.09
N ASP A 103 32.72 -13.64 -26.42
CA ASP A 103 32.98 -13.80 -24.99
C ASP A 103 32.01 -12.96 -24.12
N ASN A 104 31.00 -12.32 -24.74
CA ASN A 104 30.02 -11.41 -24.12
C ASN A 104 30.63 -10.16 -23.46
N GLU A 105 31.86 -9.79 -23.82
CA GLU A 105 32.49 -8.53 -23.42
C GLU A 105 31.99 -7.37 -24.30
N PHE A 106 30.69 -7.09 -24.20
CA PHE A 106 29.98 -6.22 -25.14
C PHE A 106 30.56 -4.81 -25.26
N ASP A 107 30.92 -4.17 -24.14
CA ASP A 107 31.46 -2.80 -24.16
C ASP A 107 32.87 -2.75 -24.78
N ALA A 108 33.68 -3.78 -24.53
CA ALA A 108 35.00 -3.90 -25.14
C ALA A 108 34.89 -4.18 -26.65
N ALA A 109 33.92 -5.00 -27.06
CA ALA A 109 33.63 -5.30 -28.46
C ALA A 109 33.16 -4.05 -29.22
N ILE A 110 32.20 -3.29 -28.68
CA ILE A 110 31.72 -2.02 -29.27
C ILE A 110 32.88 -1.07 -29.51
N LYS A 111 33.72 -0.85 -28.50
CA LYS A 111 34.89 0.05 -28.63
C LYS A 111 35.82 -0.36 -29.78
N LYS A 112 36.02 -1.67 -29.99
CA LYS A 112 36.86 -2.18 -31.10
C LYS A 112 36.18 -2.04 -32.46
N TYR A 113 34.86 -2.23 -32.55
CA TYR A 113 34.11 -1.94 -33.77
C TYR A 113 34.09 -0.45 -34.11
N GLU A 114 33.99 0.44 -33.11
CA GLU A 114 34.09 1.90 -33.31
C GLU A 114 35.47 2.33 -33.82
N GLU A 115 36.54 1.76 -33.24
CA GLU A 115 37.92 1.97 -33.71
C GLU A 115 38.06 1.54 -35.18
N ALA A 116 37.50 0.39 -35.57
CA ALA A 116 37.51 -0.10 -36.95
C ALA A 116 36.66 0.78 -37.89
N GLY A 117 35.47 1.21 -37.46
CA GLY A 117 34.58 2.09 -38.25
C GLY A 117 35.20 3.46 -38.52
N LYS A 118 35.94 4.03 -37.56
CA LYS A 118 36.70 5.28 -37.76
C LYS A 118 37.83 5.14 -38.79
N MET A 119 38.43 3.95 -38.91
CA MET A 119 39.49 3.71 -39.90
C MET A 119 38.98 3.65 -41.33
N ILE A 120 37.81 3.04 -41.56
CA ILE A 120 37.21 2.93 -42.89
C ILE A 120 35.68 3.17 -42.79
N PRO A 121 35.24 4.44 -42.76
CA PRO A 121 33.83 4.79 -42.54
C PRO A 121 32.86 4.28 -43.61
N SER A 122 33.36 3.89 -44.79
CA SER A 122 32.54 3.33 -45.87
C SER A 122 32.14 1.86 -45.65
N GLU A 123 32.75 1.16 -44.67
CA GLU A 123 32.43 -0.23 -44.37
C GLU A 123 31.31 -0.33 -43.33
N GLY A 124 30.18 -0.94 -43.70
CA GLY A 124 28.99 -1.05 -42.83
C GLY A 124 29.07 -2.13 -41.75
N TYR A 125 30.00 -3.08 -41.85
CA TYR A 125 30.11 -4.23 -40.94
C TYR A 125 30.29 -3.89 -39.44
N PRO A 126 31.20 -2.96 -39.05
CA PRO A 126 31.36 -2.60 -37.63
C PRO A 126 30.09 -1.98 -37.05
N GLN A 127 29.40 -1.15 -37.82
CA GLN A 127 28.16 -0.47 -37.40
C GLN A 127 27.03 -1.49 -37.19
N GLU A 128 26.83 -2.41 -38.13
CA GLU A 128 25.87 -3.52 -38.01
C GLU A 128 26.10 -4.34 -36.73
N LYS A 129 27.36 -4.59 -36.38
CA LYS A 129 27.71 -5.33 -35.15
C LYS A 129 27.49 -4.54 -33.87
N ILE A 130 27.75 -3.25 -33.86
CA ILE A 130 27.43 -2.38 -32.71
C ILE A 130 25.92 -2.36 -32.47
N GLU A 131 25.12 -2.22 -33.53
CA GLU A 131 23.65 -2.27 -33.44
C GLU A 131 23.15 -3.62 -32.92
N GLN A 132 23.74 -4.72 -33.39
CA GLN A 132 23.43 -6.06 -32.89
C GLN A 132 23.73 -6.20 -31.38
N ILE A 133 24.89 -5.71 -30.94
CA ILE A 133 25.30 -5.77 -29.52
C ILE A 133 24.39 -4.89 -28.66
N GLU A 134 24.06 -3.67 -29.09
CA GLU A 134 23.17 -2.78 -28.35
C GLU A 134 21.74 -3.32 -28.26
N ALA A 135 21.24 -3.99 -29.32
CA ALA A 135 19.97 -4.70 -29.26
C ALA A 135 20.00 -5.84 -28.22
N GLN A 136 21.09 -6.61 -28.15
CA GLN A 136 21.25 -7.67 -27.16
C GLN A 136 21.36 -7.13 -25.72
N LYS A 137 22.10 -6.03 -25.50
CA LYS A 137 22.16 -5.32 -24.21
C LYS A 137 20.79 -4.76 -23.81
N SER A 138 20.05 -4.20 -24.77
CA SER A 138 18.69 -3.69 -24.54
C SER A 138 17.72 -4.81 -24.13
N ALA A 139 17.77 -5.96 -24.79
CA ALA A 139 16.96 -7.13 -24.42
C ALA A 139 17.30 -7.64 -23.02
N HIS A 140 18.59 -7.73 -22.67
CA HIS A 140 19.03 -8.14 -21.33
C HIS A 140 18.59 -7.13 -20.26
N ARG A 141 18.71 -5.82 -20.51
CA ARG A 141 18.21 -4.77 -19.61
C ARG A 141 16.70 -4.89 -19.35
N LYS A 142 15.90 -5.22 -20.37
CA LYS A 142 14.45 -5.43 -20.20
C LYS A 142 14.14 -6.63 -19.30
N LEU A 143 14.89 -7.72 -19.44
CA LEU A 143 14.78 -8.88 -18.56
C LEU A 143 15.22 -8.52 -17.13
N GLN A 144 16.29 -7.74 -16.96
CA GLN A 144 16.74 -7.25 -15.65
C GLN A 144 15.66 -6.41 -14.96
N VAL A 145 15.02 -5.48 -15.67
CA VAL A 145 13.93 -4.67 -15.11
C VAL A 145 12.73 -5.53 -14.69
N ALA A 146 12.37 -6.54 -15.49
CA ALA A 146 11.30 -7.47 -15.14
C ALA A 146 11.63 -8.31 -13.91
N TYR A 147 12.88 -8.74 -13.77
CA TYR A 147 13.37 -9.44 -12.58
C TYR A 147 13.34 -8.53 -11.35
N ASP A 148 13.89 -7.32 -11.43
CA ASP A 148 13.95 -6.38 -10.30
C ASP A 148 12.54 -5.99 -9.81
N ASP A 149 11.59 -5.79 -10.73
CA ASP A 149 10.19 -5.51 -10.40
C ASP A 149 9.50 -6.71 -9.72
N ALA A 150 9.75 -7.93 -10.20
CA ALA A 150 9.24 -9.14 -9.58
C ALA A 150 9.80 -9.34 -8.16
N ILE A 151 11.11 -9.15 -7.97
CA ILE A 151 11.74 -9.19 -6.63
C ILE A 151 11.13 -8.15 -5.71
N TYR A 152 11.01 -6.89 -6.14
CA TYR A 152 10.43 -5.83 -5.33
C TYR A 152 8.98 -6.14 -4.88
N ARG A 153 8.15 -6.66 -5.79
CA ARG A 153 6.78 -7.09 -5.44
C ARG A 153 6.79 -8.27 -4.48
N ALA A 154 7.68 -9.24 -4.70
CA ALA A 154 7.82 -10.42 -3.84
C ALA A 154 8.18 -10.03 -2.40
N GLU A 155 9.20 -9.19 -2.23
CA GLU A 155 9.62 -8.67 -0.92
C GLU A 155 8.52 -7.85 -0.24
N LYS A 156 7.79 -7.04 -1.01
CA LYS A 156 6.62 -6.31 -0.52
C LYS A 156 5.55 -7.27 -0.01
N TYR A 157 5.23 -8.32 -0.75
CA TYR A 157 4.24 -9.31 -0.32
C TYR A 157 4.70 -10.10 0.92
N GLU A 158 5.98 -10.47 1.02
CA GLU A 158 6.56 -11.04 2.25
C GLU A 158 6.34 -10.14 3.46
N LYS A 159 6.65 -8.84 3.33
CA LYS A 159 6.46 -7.85 4.40
C LYS A 159 5.01 -7.79 4.90
N TYR A 160 4.04 -7.96 4.01
CA TYR A 160 2.61 -8.00 4.34
C TYR A 160 2.08 -9.40 4.66
N LYS A 161 2.96 -10.40 4.83
CA LYS A 161 2.62 -11.80 5.12
C LYS A 161 1.69 -12.46 4.06
N LYS A 162 1.76 -11.97 2.83
CA LYS A 162 1.06 -12.50 1.65
C LYS A 162 1.93 -13.54 0.96
N TYR A 163 2.13 -14.67 1.63
CA TYR A 163 3.19 -15.62 1.27
C TYR A 163 2.97 -16.31 -0.08
N GLU A 164 1.72 -16.57 -0.47
CA GLU A 164 1.40 -17.14 -1.80
C GLU A 164 1.71 -16.14 -2.91
N GLU A 165 1.27 -14.89 -2.77
CA GLU A 165 1.57 -13.83 -3.74
C GLU A 165 3.07 -13.55 -3.82
N ALA A 166 3.79 -13.58 -2.68
CA ALA A 166 5.24 -13.46 -2.65
C ALA A 166 5.92 -14.60 -3.43
N LYS A 167 5.49 -15.84 -3.21
CA LYS A 167 6.02 -17.02 -3.91
C LYS A 167 5.81 -16.92 -5.41
N THR A 168 4.63 -16.49 -5.86
CA THR A 168 4.35 -16.27 -7.29
C THR A 168 5.27 -15.23 -7.92
N GLU A 169 5.56 -14.13 -7.23
CA GLU A 169 6.48 -13.11 -7.77
C GLU A 169 7.94 -13.61 -7.82
N TYR A 170 8.40 -14.40 -6.84
CA TYR A 170 9.71 -15.06 -6.96
C TYR A 170 9.74 -16.13 -8.05
N GLU A 171 8.65 -16.85 -8.32
CA GLU A 171 8.56 -17.79 -9.45
C GLU A 171 8.75 -17.05 -10.78
N LYS A 172 8.14 -15.87 -10.94
CA LYS A 172 8.37 -15.01 -12.12
C LYS A 172 9.82 -14.54 -12.21
N ALA A 173 10.41 -14.10 -11.09
CA ALA A 173 11.83 -13.71 -11.06
C ALA A 173 12.74 -14.90 -11.47
N HIS A 174 12.44 -16.10 -10.96
CA HIS A 174 13.16 -17.32 -11.31
C HIS A 174 12.98 -17.73 -12.78
N GLU A 175 11.81 -17.51 -13.37
CA GLU A 175 11.55 -17.78 -14.79
C GLU A 175 12.40 -16.89 -15.70
N VAL A 176 12.59 -15.61 -15.30
CA VAL A 176 13.40 -14.64 -16.05
C VAL A 176 14.90 -14.92 -15.92
N PHE A 177 15.38 -15.26 -14.72
CA PHE A 177 16.77 -15.66 -14.47
C PHE A 177 16.85 -16.94 -13.60
N PRO A 178 16.85 -18.14 -14.22
CA PRO A 178 16.85 -19.40 -13.48
C PRO A 178 18.12 -19.67 -12.68
N ASP A 179 19.25 -19.08 -13.11
CA ASP A 179 20.55 -19.26 -12.45
C ASP A 179 20.72 -18.37 -11.21
N GLU A 180 19.83 -17.40 -10.98
CA GLU A 180 19.86 -16.57 -9.78
C GLU A 180 19.40 -17.37 -8.55
N PRO A 181 20.21 -17.44 -7.48
CA PRO A 181 19.96 -18.34 -6.35
C PRO A 181 18.87 -17.83 -5.40
N VAL A 182 18.67 -16.51 -5.32
CA VAL A 182 17.78 -15.86 -4.35
C VAL A 182 16.30 -16.24 -4.57
N PRO A 183 15.72 -16.13 -5.78
CA PRO A 183 14.34 -16.54 -6.02
C PRO A 183 14.07 -18.01 -5.65
N ALA A 184 14.94 -18.93 -6.08
CA ALA A 184 14.78 -20.36 -5.82
C ALA A 184 14.81 -20.68 -4.32
N GLN A 185 15.73 -20.07 -3.57
CA GLN A 185 15.78 -20.20 -2.12
C GLN A 185 14.49 -19.69 -1.46
N LYS A 186 14.05 -18.49 -1.85
CA LYS A 186 12.84 -17.85 -1.31
C LYS A 186 11.56 -18.63 -1.59
N ILE A 187 11.43 -19.22 -2.77
CA ILE A 187 10.32 -20.13 -3.11
C ILE A 187 10.29 -21.32 -2.15
N GLY A 188 11.44 -21.91 -1.85
CA GLY A 188 11.56 -23.01 -0.89
C GLY A 188 11.13 -22.63 0.53
N GLU A 189 11.66 -21.50 1.03
CA GLU A 189 11.31 -20.95 2.36
C GLU A 189 9.80 -20.65 2.47
N LEU A 190 9.23 -19.97 1.47
CA LEU A 190 7.82 -19.61 1.45
C LEU A 190 6.92 -20.83 1.33
N THR A 191 7.31 -21.83 0.54
CA THR A 191 6.55 -23.09 0.43
C THR A 191 6.42 -23.78 1.79
N GLN A 192 7.50 -23.82 2.57
CA GLN A 192 7.46 -24.38 3.91
C GLN A 192 6.60 -23.53 4.84
N LEU A 193 6.77 -22.22 4.83
CA LEU A 193 6.01 -21.30 5.69
C LEU A 193 4.50 -21.33 5.39
N ILE A 194 4.10 -21.40 4.12
CA ILE A 194 2.70 -21.56 3.70
C ILE A 194 2.12 -22.85 4.28
N ALA A 195 2.86 -23.97 4.19
CA ALA A 195 2.42 -25.25 4.74
C ALA A 195 2.27 -25.19 6.28
N GLU A 196 3.20 -24.52 6.98
CA GLU A 196 3.14 -24.33 8.43
C GLU A 196 1.95 -23.45 8.85
N VAL A 197 1.72 -22.32 8.16
CA VAL A 197 0.58 -21.42 8.42
C VAL A 197 -0.75 -22.12 8.14
N LYS A 198 -0.83 -22.91 7.06
CA LYS A 198 -2.02 -23.70 6.73
C LYS A 198 -2.32 -24.72 7.83
N LYS A 199 -1.30 -25.47 8.27
CA LYS A 199 -1.44 -26.45 9.35
C LYS A 199 -1.84 -25.81 10.68
N ALA A 200 -1.28 -24.65 11.02
CA ALA A 200 -1.66 -23.89 12.21
C ALA A 200 -3.11 -23.41 12.15
N ARG A 201 -3.60 -23.03 10.97
CA ARG A 201 -5.00 -22.66 10.74
C ARG A 201 -5.95 -23.86 10.89
N GLU A 202 -5.64 -24.99 10.26
CA GLU A 202 -6.44 -26.21 10.39
C GLU A 202 -6.54 -26.69 11.84
N LEU A 203 -5.42 -26.65 12.58
CA LEU A 203 -5.39 -26.97 13.99
C LEU A 203 -6.23 -25.99 14.84
N TYR A 204 -6.13 -24.69 14.57
CA TYR A 204 -6.93 -23.68 15.25
C TYR A 204 -8.44 -23.91 15.02
N ASP A 205 -8.84 -24.17 13.77
CA ASP A 205 -10.24 -24.41 13.41
C ASP A 205 -10.80 -25.67 14.11
N GLU A 206 -9.99 -26.74 14.23
CA GLU A 206 -10.36 -27.95 14.96
C GLU A 206 -10.55 -27.69 16.47
N ILE A 207 -9.63 -26.95 17.10
CA ILE A 207 -9.69 -26.62 18.53
C ILE A 207 -10.93 -25.76 18.82
N ILE A 208 -11.21 -24.75 17.97
CA ILE A 208 -12.40 -23.91 18.12
C ILE A 208 -13.67 -24.73 18.00
N ALA A 209 -13.81 -25.58 16.97
CA ALA A 209 -14.99 -26.42 16.84
C ALA A 209 -15.23 -27.32 18.06
N ASN A 210 -14.17 -27.82 18.70
CA ASN A 210 -14.26 -28.57 19.94
C ASN A 210 -14.64 -27.68 21.14
N ALA A 211 -14.05 -26.50 21.26
CA ALA A 211 -14.33 -25.53 22.31
C ALA A 211 -15.79 -25.08 22.29
N ASP A 212 -16.30 -24.69 21.12
CA ASP A 212 -17.68 -24.28 20.90
C ASP A 212 -18.66 -25.40 21.26
N ARG A 213 -18.33 -26.64 20.88
CA ARG A 213 -19.13 -27.81 21.26
C ARG A 213 -19.20 -28.00 22.77
N LEU A 214 -18.07 -27.89 23.47
CA LEU A 214 -18.02 -28.00 24.93
C LEU A 214 -18.77 -26.86 25.61
N PHE A 215 -18.67 -25.65 25.08
CA PHE A 215 -19.40 -24.48 25.55
C PHE A 215 -20.91 -24.70 25.44
N ASN A 216 -21.39 -25.16 24.28
CA ASN A 216 -22.79 -25.48 24.04
C ASN A 216 -23.32 -26.61 24.93
N LEU A 217 -22.47 -27.58 25.27
CA LEU A 217 -22.76 -28.63 26.24
C LEU A 217 -22.69 -28.15 27.70
N LYS A 218 -22.40 -26.86 27.94
CA LYS A 218 -22.24 -26.22 29.25
C LYS A 218 -21.08 -26.78 30.09
N TYR A 219 -20.11 -27.44 29.45
CA TYR A 219 -18.85 -27.83 30.08
C TYR A 219 -17.87 -26.67 30.06
N TYR A 220 -18.22 -25.58 30.75
CA TYR A 220 -17.54 -24.30 30.67
C TYR A 220 -16.04 -24.36 31.00
N GLU A 221 -15.65 -25.14 32.02
CA GLU A 221 -14.22 -25.30 32.36
C GLU A 221 -13.43 -25.98 31.24
N ASN A 222 -13.99 -27.01 30.62
CA ASN A 222 -13.34 -27.71 29.51
C ASN A 222 -13.32 -26.84 28.25
N ALA A 223 -14.40 -26.11 27.97
CA ALA A 223 -14.46 -25.16 26.87
C ALA A 223 -13.41 -24.05 27.03
N LYS A 224 -13.25 -23.51 28.25
CA LYS A 224 -12.22 -22.51 28.57
C LYS A 224 -10.81 -23.02 28.25
N GLN A 225 -10.51 -24.26 28.62
CA GLN A 225 -9.21 -24.87 28.31
C GLN A 225 -8.97 -25.01 26.80
N GLU A 226 -9.98 -25.39 26.03
CA GLU A 226 -9.87 -25.49 24.57
C GLU A 226 -9.72 -24.11 23.91
N TYR A 227 -10.48 -23.10 24.34
CA TYR A 227 -10.27 -21.73 23.86
C TYR A 227 -8.91 -21.16 24.25
N GLN A 228 -8.35 -21.53 25.41
CA GLN A 228 -6.98 -21.18 25.78
C GLN A 228 -5.96 -21.81 24.83
N LYS A 229 -6.13 -23.09 24.48
CA LYS A 229 -5.28 -23.75 23.45
C LYS A 229 -5.42 -23.08 22.09
N ALA A 230 -6.62 -22.65 21.70
CA ALA A 230 -6.84 -21.91 20.45
C ALA A 230 -6.12 -20.54 20.49
N SER A 231 -6.18 -19.84 21.63
CA SER A 231 -5.47 -18.58 21.85
C SER A 231 -3.94 -18.75 21.89
N GLU A 232 -3.42 -19.90 22.31
CA GLU A 232 -1.99 -20.22 22.23
C GLU A 232 -1.57 -20.54 20.79
N ALA A 233 -2.41 -21.25 20.04
CA ALA A 233 -2.17 -21.59 18.64
C ALA A 233 -2.20 -20.36 17.72
N LYS A 234 -3.07 -19.38 18.02
CA LYS A 234 -3.15 -18.08 17.34
C LYS A 234 -3.46 -16.94 18.32
N PRO A 235 -2.43 -16.26 18.86
CA PRO A 235 -2.59 -15.19 19.85
C PRO A 235 -3.31 -13.93 19.36
N ASP A 236 -3.28 -13.68 18.05
CA ASP A 236 -3.86 -12.47 17.44
C ASP A 236 -5.39 -12.58 17.20
N GLU A 237 -5.99 -13.76 17.41
CA GLU A 237 -7.41 -14.00 17.16
C GLU A 237 -8.26 -13.57 18.36
N ALA A 238 -9.18 -12.62 18.14
CA ALA A 238 -10.01 -12.04 19.21
C ALA A 238 -11.10 -13.00 19.72
N TYR A 239 -11.53 -13.96 18.90
CA TYR A 239 -12.66 -14.84 19.20
C TYR A 239 -12.45 -15.73 20.45
N PRO A 240 -11.38 -16.53 20.56
CA PRO A 240 -11.16 -17.36 21.76
C PRO A 240 -11.02 -16.51 23.03
N GLN A 241 -10.40 -15.33 22.95
CA GLN A 241 -10.26 -14.42 24.08
C GLN A 241 -11.62 -13.87 24.57
N ALA A 242 -12.51 -13.53 23.64
CA ALA A 242 -13.87 -13.11 23.97
C ALA A 242 -14.65 -14.24 24.64
N GLN A 243 -14.55 -15.46 24.11
CA GLN A 243 -15.23 -16.64 24.66
C GLN A 243 -14.70 -17.03 26.05
N ILE A 244 -13.39 -16.94 26.30
CA ILE A 244 -12.81 -17.13 27.64
C ILE A 244 -13.42 -16.15 28.65
N LYS A 245 -13.53 -14.87 28.27
CA LYS A 245 -14.10 -13.83 29.13
C LYS A 245 -15.60 -14.05 29.42
N GLU A 246 -16.34 -14.50 28.41
CA GLU A 246 -17.75 -14.88 28.57
C GLU A 246 -17.90 -16.07 29.53
N ILE A 247 -17.10 -17.11 29.36
CA ILE A 247 -17.06 -18.28 30.26
C ILE A 247 -16.71 -17.87 31.68
N GLU A 248 -15.71 -17.02 31.88
CA GLU A 248 -15.34 -16.51 33.21
C GLU A 248 -16.52 -15.81 33.90
N THR A 249 -17.30 -15.04 33.14
CA THR A 249 -18.51 -14.39 33.64
C THR A 249 -19.58 -15.41 34.04
N LEU A 250 -19.78 -16.46 33.24
CA LEU A 250 -20.74 -17.53 33.54
C LEU A 250 -20.33 -18.35 34.78
N LEU A 251 -19.04 -18.63 34.94
CA LEU A 251 -18.51 -19.35 36.10
C LEU A 251 -18.65 -18.55 37.39
N VAL A 252 -18.46 -17.22 37.35
CA VAL A 252 -18.70 -16.34 38.50
C VAL A 252 -20.16 -16.41 38.95
N LYS A 253 -21.13 -16.28 38.01
CA LYS A 253 -22.56 -16.40 38.33
C LYS A 253 -22.91 -17.77 38.92
N LYS A 254 -22.30 -18.83 38.39
CA LYS A 254 -22.48 -20.19 38.92
C LYS A 254 -22.01 -20.31 40.36
N ASN A 255 -20.80 -19.82 40.65
CA ASN A 255 -20.25 -19.86 42.01
C ASN A 255 -21.07 -19.02 43.00
N GLU A 256 -21.58 -17.86 42.56
CA GLU A 256 -22.44 -17.01 43.37
C GLU A 256 -23.78 -17.69 43.68
N TYR A 257 -24.40 -18.33 42.69
CA TYR A 257 -25.59 -19.16 42.90
C TYR A 257 -25.34 -20.30 43.89
N ASP A 258 -24.28 -21.10 43.65
CA ASP A 258 -23.97 -22.26 44.48
C ASP A 258 -23.73 -21.84 45.95
N GLY A 259 -23.04 -20.71 46.18
CA GLY A 259 -22.82 -20.17 47.52
C GLY A 259 -24.10 -19.63 48.19
N LEU A 260 -25.01 -19.02 47.43
CA LEU A 260 -26.31 -18.58 47.97
C LEU A 260 -27.20 -19.77 48.34
N VAL A 261 -27.18 -20.83 47.54
CA VAL A 261 -27.90 -22.07 47.86
C VAL A 261 -27.34 -22.72 49.13
N GLU A 262 -26.01 -22.82 49.24
CA GLU A 262 -25.36 -23.38 50.44
C GLU A 262 -25.70 -22.58 51.72
N ALA A 263 -25.63 -21.25 51.65
CA ALA A 263 -26.01 -20.38 52.76
C ALA A 263 -27.52 -20.45 53.09
N ALA A 264 -28.37 -20.66 52.08
CA ALA A 264 -29.80 -20.85 52.28
C ALA A 264 -30.10 -22.20 52.97
N ASP A 265 -29.44 -23.27 52.54
CA ASP A 265 -29.54 -24.60 53.14
C ASP A 265 -29.11 -24.57 54.62
N GLU A 266 -28.01 -23.86 54.94
CA GLU A 266 -27.53 -23.68 56.31
C GLU A 266 -28.54 -22.94 57.19
N ASN A 267 -29.07 -21.82 56.73
CA ASN A 267 -30.10 -21.07 57.45
C ASN A 267 -31.39 -21.89 57.65
N TYR A 268 -31.77 -22.69 56.64
CA TYR A 268 -32.92 -23.57 56.73
C TYR A 268 -32.72 -24.63 57.82
N MET A 269 -31.55 -25.28 57.88
CA MET A 269 -31.19 -26.24 58.92
C MET A 269 -31.20 -25.62 60.33
N ASN A 270 -30.80 -24.36 60.45
CA ASN A 270 -30.78 -23.60 61.72
C ASN A 270 -32.15 -23.03 62.11
N LYS A 271 -33.21 -23.27 61.33
CA LYS A 271 -34.56 -22.72 61.50
C LYS A 271 -34.65 -21.19 61.39
N ASN A 272 -33.65 -20.55 60.79
CA ASN A 272 -33.70 -19.13 60.41
C ASN A 272 -34.44 -19.01 59.08
N LEU A 273 -35.74 -19.28 59.13
CA LEU A 273 -36.56 -19.49 57.93
C LEU A 273 -36.62 -18.27 57.00
N GLU A 274 -36.66 -17.05 57.55
CA GLU A 274 -36.70 -15.82 56.76
C GLU A 274 -35.38 -15.56 56.01
N ASP A 275 -34.23 -15.78 56.67
CA ASP A 275 -32.92 -15.63 56.03
C ASP A 275 -32.68 -16.73 54.99
N ALA A 276 -33.15 -17.96 55.25
CA ALA A 276 -33.12 -19.05 54.29
C ALA A 276 -33.94 -18.71 53.04
N LYS A 277 -35.17 -18.21 53.22
CA LYS A 277 -36.04 -17.78 52.12
C LYS A 277 -35.39 -16.66 51.32
N SER A 278 -34.79 -15.67 51.98
CA SER A 278 -34.10 -14.55 51.32
C SER A 278 -32.91 -15.04 50.47
N ASN A 279 -32.10 -15.95 50.98
CA ASN A 279 -30.95 -16.50 50.25
C ASN A 279 -31.38 -17.38 49.06
N TYR A 280 -32.41 -18.22 49.19
CA TYR A 280 -32.96 -18.96 48.04
C TYR A 280 -33.58 -18.03 46.99
N GLN A 281 -34.25 -16.95 47.42
CA GLN A 281 -34.77 -15.93 46.50
C GLN A 281 -33.63 -15.18 45.79
N ALA A 282 -32.52 -14.89 46.48
CA ALA A 282 -31.33 -14.34 45.87
C ALA A 282 -30.70 -15.31 44.86
N ALA A 283 -30.62 -16.60 45.18
CA ALA A 283 -30.17 -17.63 44.23
C ALA A 283 -31.05 -17.69 42.97
N LEU A 284 -32.37 -17.59 43.13
CA LEU A 284 -33.31 -17.54 42.00
C LEU A 284 -33.24 -16.25 41.19
N LYS A 285 -32.68 -15.16 41.71
CA LYS A 285 -32.37 -13.99 40.87
C LYS A 285 -31.23 -14.27 39.89
N ILE A 286 -30.32 -15.18 40.24
CA ILE A 286 -29.19 -15.57 39.40
C ILE A 286 -29.61 -16.65 38.39
N TYR A 287 -30.29 -17.71 38.86
CA TYR A 287 -30.89 -18.73 37.98
C TYR A 287 -32.37 -18.96 38.31
N PRO A 288 -33.28 -18.17 37.70
CA PRO A 288 -34.72 -18.23 37.98
C PRO A 288 -35.39 -19.55 37.62
N SER A 289 -34.77 -20.36 36.76
CA SER A 289 -35.32 -21.64 36.31
C SER A 289 -35.10 -22.78 37.30
N GLU A 290 -34.15 -22.66 38.24
CA GLU A 290 -33.74 -23.77 39.09
C GLU A 290 -34.85 -24.24 40.04
N SER A 291 -35.09 -25.56 40.07
CA SER A 291 -36.19 -26.14 40.85
C SER A 291 -35.87 -26.22 42.34
N TYR A 292 -34.60 -26.46 42.69
CA TYR A 292 -34.21 -26.72 44.07
C TYR A 292 -34.52 -25.55 45.03
N PRO A 293 -34.07 -24.30 44.76
CA PRO A 293 -34.42 -23.17 45.63
C PRO A 293 -35.94 -22.89 45.67
N LYS A 294 -36.66 -23.15 44.56
CA LYS A 294 -38.12 -22.99 44.50
C LYS A 294 -38.82 -23.93 45.47
N ASP A 295 -38.45 -25.21 45.45
CA ASP A 295 -39.04 -26.24 46.31
C ASP A 295 -38.74 -25.96 47.79
N MET A 296 -37.57 -25.39 48.09
CA MET A 296 -37.19 -25.04 49.45
C MET A 296 -37.94 -23.81 49.97
N ILE A 297 -38.16 -22.79 49.14
CA ILE A 297 -39.02 -21.65 49.48
C ILE A 297 -40.45 -22.11 49.81
N ASP A 298 -41.00 -23.10 49.10
CA ASP A 298 -42.34 -23.62 49.39
C ASP A 298 -42.43 -24.30 50.75
N LYS A 299 -41.40 -25.09 51.10
CA LYS A 299 -41.31 -25.69 52.43
C LYS A 299 -41.22 -24.63 53.53
N ILE A 300 -40.49 -23.54 53.27
CA ILE A 300 -40.35 -22.43 54.21
C ILE A 300 -41.67 -21.67 54.38
N ASN A 301 -42.34 -21.33 53.28
CA ASN A 301 -43.63 -20.62 53.31
C ASN A 301 -44.68 -21.39 54.11
N ASN A 302 -44.76 -22.71 53.94
CA ASN A 302 -45.64 -23.56 54.73
C ASN A 302 -45.30 -23.54 56.24
N ALA A 303 -44.01 -23.55 56.60
CA ALA A 303 -43.58 -23.48 57.99
C ALA A 303 -43.84 -22.08 58.62
N LEU A 304 -43.77 -21.00 57.84
CA LEU A 304 -44.07 -19.64 58.30
C LEU A 304 -45.58 -19.43 58.52
N LEU A 305 -46.44 -20.06 57.71
CA LEU A 305 -47.90 -20.00 57.85
C LEU A 305 -48.40 -20.51 59.21
N GLU A 306 -47.77 -21.56 59.74
CA GLU A 306 -48.09 -22.10 61.08
C GLU A 306 -47.76 -21.14 62.24
N THR A 307 -46.95 -20.10 62.00
CA THR A 307 -46.46 -19.17 63.05
C THR A 307 -47.00 -17.74 62.95
N ARG A 308 -47.38 -17.25 61.75
CA ARG A 308 -47.74 -15.83 61.50
C ARG A 308 -49.22 -15.58 61.19
N GLY A 309 -50.04 -16.61 60.94
CA GLY A 309 -51.47 -16.48 60.67
C GLY A 309 -51.82 -16.11 59.21
N GLU A 310 -53.06 -16.41 58.78
CA GLU A 310 -53.46 -16.38 57.36
C GLU A 310 -53.52 -14.97 56.74
N ASP A 311 -53.86 -13.94 57.52
CA ASP A 311 -54.03 -12.57 57.01
C ASP A 311 -52.69 -11.91 56.64
N ASP A 312 -51.67 -12.07 57.49
CA ASP A 312 -50.35 -11.46 57.29
C ASP A 312 -49.60 -12.12 56.12
N VAL A 313 -49.70 -13.45 56.00
CA VAL A 313 -49.04 -14.20 54.93
C VAL A 313 -49.75 -13.98 53.58
N TYR A 314 -51.08 -13.84 53.56
CA TYR A 314 -51.81 -13.48 52.33
C TYR A 314 -51.40 -12.09 51.79
N ALA A 315 -51.33 -11.07 52.66
CA ALA A 315 -50.95 -9.72 52.25
C ALA A 315 -49.50 -9.66 51.74
N GLU A 316 -48.59 -10.41 52.38
CA GLU A 316 -47.20 -10.50 51.97
C GLU A 316 -47.04 -11.21 50.61
N SER A 317 -47.75 -12.33 50.38
CA SER A 317 -47.75 -13.02 49.07
C SER A 317 -48.29 -12.14 47.95
N ILE A 318 -49.36 -11.37 48.18
CA ILE A 318 -49.86 -10.42 47.17
C ILE A 318 -48.82 -9.33 46.86
N GLN A 319 -48.19 -8.75 47.88
CA GLN A 319 -47.18 -7.73 47.69
C GLN A 319 -45.98 -8.24 46.88
N GLN A 320 -45.52 -9.46 47.17
CA GLN A 320 -44.42 -10.09 46.44
C GLN A 320 -44.84 -10.43 45.01
N ALA A 321 -46.03 -10.99 44.81
CA ALA A 321 -46.58 -11.31 43.51
C ALA A 321 -46.70 -10.07 42.60
N ASP A 322 -47.23 -8.97 43.12
CA ASP A 322 -47.35 -7.70 42.40
C ASP A 322 -45.97 -7.12 42.04
N ALA A 323 -44.99 -7.21 42.95
CA ALA A 323 -43.63 -6.75 42.70
C ALA A 323 -42.93 -7.57 41.61
N PHE A 324 -43.08 -8.90 41.63
CA PHE A 324 -42.58 -9.79 40.59
C PHE A 324 -43.28 -9.52 39.25
N LEU A 325 -44.60 -9.30 39.24
CA LEU A 325 -45.34 -8.99 38.02
C LEU A 325 -44.91 -7.66 37.41
N ALA A 326 -44.70 -6.62 38.23
CA ALA A 326 -44.18 -5.33 37.81
C ALA A 326 -42.74 -5.43 37.26
N ALA A 327 -41.93 -6.32 37.83
CA ALA A 327 -40.61 -6.69 37.32
C ALA A 327 -40.66 -7.60 36.06
N LYS A 328 -41.87 -7.99 35.60
CA LYS A 328 -42.12 -8.96 34.53
C LYS A 328 -41.53 -10.35 34.80
N ASP A 329 -41.27 -10.65 36.06
CA ASP A 329 -40.92 -11.99 36.51
C ASP A 329 -42.20 -12.82 36.67
N TYR A 330 -42.77 -13.19 35.53
CA TYR A 330 -44.05 -13.87 35.42
C TYR A 330 -44.07 -15.21 36.19
N THR A 331 -42.93 -15.89 36.30
CA THR A 331 -42.83 -17.17 36.99
C THR A 331 -43.00 -17.00 38.50
N ASN A 332 -42.27 -16.06 39.11
CA ASN A 332 -42.36 -15.82 40.54
C ASN A 332 -43.66 -15.09 40.90
N ALA A 333 -44.16 -14.23 40.02
CA ALA A 333 -45.46 -13.60 40.17
C ALA A 333 -46.60 -14.63 40.21
N LEU A 334 -46.64 -15.56 39.25
CA LEU A 334 -47.64 -16.63 39.18
C LEU A 334 -47.66 -17.44 40.47
N LYS A 335 -46.47 -17.84 40.94
CA LYS A 335 -46.31 -18.64 42.15
C LYS A 335 -46.82 -17.93 43.40
N GLU A 336 -46.48 -16.66 43.59
CA GLU A 336 -46.95 -15.91 44.76
C GLU A 336 -48.45 -15.58 44.68
N TYR A 337 -49.02 -15.38 43.48
CA TYR A 337 -50.47 -15.29 43.33
C TYR A 337 -51.18 -16.64 43.58
N GLU A 338 -50.59 -17.77 43.18
CA GLU A 338 -51.10 -19.11 43.49
C GLU A 338 -51.09 -19.37 45.00
N ASN A 339 -49.99 -19.01 45.67
CA ASN A 339 -49.87 -19.05 47.13
C ASN A 339 -50.94 -18.18 47.81
N ALA A 340 -51.10 -16.92 47.37
CA ALA A 340 -52.15 -16.04 47.88
C ALA A 340 -53.56 -16.62 47.63
N SER A 341 -53.81 -17.18 46.44
CA SER A 341 -55.08 -17.84 46.12
C SER A 341 -55.32 -19.11 46.92
N ALA A 342 -54.27 -19.81 47.37
CA ALA A 342 -54.39 -20.99 48.23
C ALA A 342 -54.69 -20.60 49.68
N ILE A 343 -54.11 -19.51 50.18
CA ILE A 343 -54.33 -19.00 51.54
C ILE A 343 -55.75 -18.41 51.68
N LYS A 344 -56.21 -17.63 50.69
CA LYS A 344 -57.60 -17.11 50.66
C LYS A 344 -58.30 -17.45 49.35
N PRO A 345 -58.87 -18.66 49.24
CA PRO A 345 -59.52 -19.12 48.02
C PRO A 345 -60.77 -18.33 47.61
N SER A 346 -61.35 -17.50 48.47
CA SER A 346 -62.50 -16.64 48.14
C SER A 346 -62.12 -15.35 47.40
N GLU A 347 -60.85 -14.96 47.43
CA GLU A 347 -60.36 -13.70 46.83
C GLU A 347 -60.22 -13.84 45.31
N SER A 348 -60.71 -12.84 44.57
CA SER A 348 -60.68 -12.85 43.10
C SER A 348 -59.37 -12.32 42.53
N TYR A 349 -58.73 -11.37 43.22
CA TYR A 349 -57.56 -10.64 42.73
C TYR A 349 -56.38 -11.56 42.31
N PRO A 350 -55.88 -12.50 43.13
CA PRO A 350 -54.81 -13.39 42.70
C PRO A 350 -55.22 -14.30 41.53
N LYS A 351 -56.49 -14.72 41.44
CA LYS A 351 -56.99 -15.57 40.34
C LYS A 351 -57.03 -14.84 39.00
N ASP A 352 -57.44 -13.58 39.01
CA ASP A 352 -57.44 -12.75 37.80
C ASP A 352 -56.01 -12.52 37.30
N LYS A 353 -55.06 -12.31 38.21
CA LYS A 353 -53.63 -12.16 37.88
C LYS A 353 -52.97 -13.45 37.39
N ILE A 354 -53.33 -14.60 37.95
CA ILE A 354 -52.92 -15.91 37.43
C ILE A 354 -53.39 -16.08 35.97
N ALA A 355 -54.65 -15.75 35.67
CA ALA A 355 -55.18 -15.87 34.31
C ALA A 355 -54.49 -14.90 33.33
N GLU A 356 -54.22 -13.67 33.75
CA GLU A 356 -53.45 -12.67 32.97
C GLU A 356 -52.04 -13.18 32.65
N ILE A 357 -51.32 -13.69 33.65
CA ILE A 357 -49.95 -14.20 33.50
C ILE A 357 -49.91 -15.44 32.60
N ASN A 358 -50.84 -16.39 32.78
CA ASN A 358 -50.92 -17.58 31.94
C ASN A 358 -51.16 -17.25 30.46
N SER A 359 -51.95 -16.21 30.18
CA SER A 359 -52.18 -15.71 28.82
C SER A 359 -50.90 -15.11 28.21
N ILE A 360 -50.15 -14.33 29.00
CA ILE A 360 -48.87 -13.74 28.59
C ILE A 360 -47.82 -14.83 28.32
N GLN A 361 -47.66 -15.79 29.22
CA GLN A 361 -46.71 -16.89 29.07
C GLN A 361 -47.03 -17.77 27.84
N SER A 362 -48.31 -18.07 27.60
CA SER A 362 -48.74 -18.83 26.42
C SER A 362 -48.38 -18.12 25.11
N SER A 363 -48.49 -16.79 25.07
CA SER A 363 -48.09 -15.99 23.90
C SER A 363 -46.56 -15.99 23.72
N MET A 364 -45.80 -15.84 24.81
CA MET A 364 -44.33 -15.82 24.77
C MET A 364 -43.73 -17.18 24.36
N GLU A 365 -44.29 -18.28 24.84
CA GLU A 365 -43.84 -19.64 24.45
C GLU A 365 -44.13 -19.94 22.98
N ALA A 366 -45.26 -19.46 22.45
CA ALA A 366 -45.59 -19.62 21.04
C ALA A 366 -44.61 -18.84 20.14
N ASP A 367 -44.26 -17.61 20.53
CA ASP A 367 -43.30 -16.78 19.79
C ASP A 367 -41.89 -17.37 19.86
N GLU A 368 -41.44 -17.85 21.03
CA GLU A 368 -40.13 -18.50 21.17
C GLU A 368 -40.06 -19.81 20.37
N SER A 369 -41.10 -20.65 20.41
CA SER A 369 -41.15 -21.90 19.63
C SER A 369 -41.13 -21.64 18.12
N ASN A 370 -41.86 -20.61 17.65
CA ASN A 370 -41.87 -20.20 16.25
C ASN A 370 -40.52 -19.60 15.82
N TYR A 371 -39.86 -18.84 16.70
CA TYR A 371 -38.52 -18.31 16.48
C TYR A 371 -37.50 -19.45 16.32
N GLN A 372 -37.46 -20.41 17.25
CA GLN A 372 -36.56 -21.55 17.20
C GLN A 372 -36.80 -22.44 15.96
N LEU A 373 -38.05 -22.64 15.57
CA LEU A 373 -38.39 -23.38 14.35
C LEU A 373 -37.90 -22.67 13.09
N ALA A 374 -38.06 -21.35 13.02
CA ALA A 374 -37.60 -20.52 11.90
C ALA A 374 -36.06 -20.54 11.80
N ILE A 375 -35.34 -20.48 12.93
CA ILE A 375 -33.88 -20.65 12.97
C ILE A 375 -33.48 -22.02 12.42
N LYS A 376 -34.06 -23.10 12.96
CA LYS A 376 -33.73 -24.47 12.57
C LYS A 376 -33.95 -24.72 11.08
N LEU A 377 -35.08 -24.26 10.54
CA LEU A 377 -35.37 -24.39 9.11
C LEU A 377 -34.44 -23.52 8.26
N GLY A 378 -34.15 -22.29 8.71
CA GLY A 378 -33.16 -21.41 8.09
C GLY A 378 -31.80 -22.08 7.96
N ASP A 379 -31.28 -22.62 9.06
CA ASP A 379 -29.99 -23.32 9.11
C ASP A 379 -29.98 -24.57 8.23
N GLN A 380 -31.08 -25.34 8.23
CA GLN A 380 -31.22 -26.52 7.38
C GLN A 380 -31.17 -26.15 5.89
N TYR A 381 -31.89 -25.11 5.47
CA TYR A 381 -31.86 -24.64 4.08
C TYR A 381 -30.50 -24.05 3.72
N PHE A 382 -29.86 -23.33 4.64
CA PHE A 382 -28.54 -22.75 4.44
C PHE A 382 -27.48 -23.84 4.22
N ALA A 383 -27.45 -24.86 5.08
CA ALA A 383 -26.57 -26.03 4.93
C ALA A 383 -26.87 -26.83 3.64
N GLY A 384 -28.12 -26.81 3.18
CA GLY A 384 -28.54 -27.39 1.90
C GLY A 384 -28.25 -26.53 0.67
N ASN A 385 -27.58 -25.38 0.81
CA ASN A 385 -27.35 -24.37 -0.24
C ASN A 385 -28.63 -23.79 -0.88
N ASP A 386 -29.77 -23.95 -0.21
CA ASP A 386 -31.04 -23.32 -0.59
C ASP A 386 -31.18 -21.95 0.07
N PHE A 387 -30.28 -21.04 -0.34
CA PHE A 387 -30.13 -19.73 0.29
C PHE A 387 -31.38 -18.85 0.18
N GLU A 388 -32.26 -19.08 -0.80
CA GLU A 388 -33.53 -18.35 -0.92
C GLU A 388 -34.53 -18.75 0.18
N ASN A 389 -34.65 -20.04 0.47
CA ASN A 389 -35.52 -20.49 1.56
C ASN A 389 -34.87 -20.23 2.93
N ALA A 390 -33.55 -20.32 3.05
CA ALA A 390 -32.82 -19.91 4.25
C ALA A 390 -33.09 -18.45 4.61
N LYS A 391 -32.97 -17.54 3.63
CA LYS A 391 -33.30 -16.12 3.76
C LYS A 391 -34.71 -15.88 4.29
N LYS A 392 -35.72 -16.59 3.76
CA LYS A 392 -37.12 -16.44 4.19
C LYS A 392 -37.31 -16.83 5.65
N GLU A 393 -36.71 -17.93 6.07
CA GLU A 393 -36.84 -18.42 7.45
C GLU A 393 -36.06 -17.54 8.45
N TYR A 394 -34.87 -17.05 8.10
CA TYR A 394 -34.17 -16.07 8.94
C TYR A 394 -34.92 -14.72 9.04
N GLN A 395 -35.52 -14.25 7.95
CA GLN A 395 -36.37 -13.06 7.97
C GLN A 395 -37.61 -13.28 8.85
N LYS A 396 -38.19 -14.48 8.82
CA LYS A 396 -39.30 -14.87 9.68
C LYS A 396 -38.89 -14.90 11.16
N ALA A 397 -37.69 -15.38 11.49
CA ALA A 397 -37.13 -15.29 12.83
C ALA A 397 -36.95 -13.82 13.29
N LEU A 398 -36.43 -12.94 12.42
CA LEU A 398 -36.28 -11.51 12.71
C LEU A 398 -37.61 -10.77 12.86
N ASN A 399 -38.67 -11.21 12.17
CA ASN A 399 -40.00 -10.63 12.35
C ASN A 399 -40.61 -10.98 13.71
N ILE A 400 -40.17 -12.07 14.34
CA ILE A 400 -40.57 -12.47 15.70
C ILE A 400 -39.68 -11.77 16.73
N LYS A 401 -38.37 -11.69 16.47
CA LYS A 401 -37.37 -11.06 17.34
C LYS A 401 -36.41 -10.19 16.55
N ALA A 402 -36.74 -8.91 16.44
CA ALA A 402 -36.05 -7.95 15.57
C ALA A 402 -34.61 -7.60 16.01
N ASP A 403 -34.29 -7.81 17.29
CA ASP A 403 -32.98 -7.54 17.90
C ASP A 403 -32.06 -8.76 17.93
N ALA A 404 -32.46 -9.91 17.36
CA ALA A 404 -31.65 -11.11 17.36
C ALA A 404 -30.49 -11.03 16.34
N GLU A 405 -29.26 -11.01 16.85
CA GLU A 405 -28.04 -10.92 16.03
C GLU A 405 -27.83 -12.16 15.13
N TYR A 406 -28.01 -13.37 15.66
CA TYR A 406 -27.76 -14.61 14.91
C TYR A 406 -28.52 -14.71 13.57
N PRO A 407 -29.86 -14.61 13.50
CA PRO A 407 -30.57 -14.64 12.22
C PRO A 407 -30.26 -13.43 11.32
N ALA A 408 -29.85 -12.29 11.87
CA ALA A 408 -29.42 -11.14 11.07
C ALA A 408 -28.09 -11.43 10.35
N ASP A 409 -27.13 -12.03 11.04
CA ASP A 409 -25.86 -12.44 10.46
C ASP A 409 -26.04 -13.55 9.42
N GLN A 410 -26.84 -14.57 9.74
CA GLN A 410 -27.13 -15.65 8.78
C GLN A 410 -27.91 -15.15 7.55
N LEU A 411 -28.81 -14.17 7.72
CA LEU A 411 -29.47 -13.49 6.60
C LEU A 411 -28.45 -12.72 5.73
N ALA A 412 -27.47 -12.05 6.33
CA ALA A 412 -26.40 -11.37 5.58
C ALA A 412 -25.54 -12.35 4.79
N LEU A 413 -25.17 -13.48 5.41
CA LEU A 413 -24.44 -14.57 4.75
C LEU A 413 -25.26 -15.19 3.61
N ALA A 414 -26.57 -15.41 3.80
CA ALA A 414 -27.44 -15.97 2.77
C ALA A 414 -27.57 -15.02 1.57
N ASN A 415 -27.70 -13.71 1.82
CA ASN A 415 -27.70 -12.70 0.76
C ASN A 415 -26.36 -12.61 0.04
N LYS A 416 -25.23 -12.78 0.74
CA LYS A 416 -23.90 -12.83 0.13
C LYS A 416 -23.74 -14.06 -0.78
N ALA A 417 -24.12 -15.25 -0.29
CA ALA A 417 -24.09 -16.48 -1.07
C ALA A 417 -25.01 -16.43 -2.29
N LEU A 418 -26.19 -15.81 -2.19
CA LEU A 418 -27.09 -15.56 -3.32
C LEU A 418 -26.46 -14.61 -4.36
N LYS A 419 -25.74 -13.58 -3.92
CA LYS A 419 -25.03 -12.65 -4.80
C LYS A 419 -23.89 -13.36 -5.53
N GLU A 420 -23.09 -14.16 -4.84
CA GLU A 420 -21.99 -14.95 -5.41
C GLU A 420 -22.52 -16.00 -6.41
N LYS A 421 -23.58 -16.72 -6.05
CA LYS A 421 -24.27 -17.66 -6.96
C LYS A 421 -24.80 -16.97 -8.22
N LYS A 422 -25.36 -15.76 -8.08
CA LYS A 422 -25.83 -14.96 -9.21
C LYS A 422 -24.68 -14.50 -10.12
N THR A 423 -23.55 -14.09 -9.55
CA THR A 423 -22.35 -13.71 -10.32
C THR A 423 -21.74 -14.92 -11.04
N LEU A 424 -21.69 -16.08 -10.39
CA LEU A 424 -21.20 -17.32 -10.98
C LEU A 424 -22.07 -17.77 -12.17
N MET A 425 -23.41 -17.70 -12.02
CA MET A 425 -24.34 -18.01 -13.11
C MET A 425 -24.27 -17.01 -14.28
N ALA A 426 -23.98 -15.73 -14.03
CA ALA A 426 -23.74 -14.77 -15.10
C ALA A 426 -22.47 -15.08 -15.90
N GLY A 427 -21.43 -15.62 -15.25
CA GLY A 427 -20.22 -16.12 -15.91
C GLY A 427 -20.52 -17.31 -16.81
N TYR A 428 -21.34 -18.25 -16.34
CA TYR A 428 -21.84 -19.38 -17.14
C TYR A 428 -22.63 -18.90 -18.37
N ASP A 429 -23.59 -18.00 -18.21
CA ASP A 429 -24.41 -17.49 -19.31
C ASP A 429 -23.56 -16.79 -20.39
N ASN A 430 -22.53 -16.05 -19.98
CA ASN A 430 -21.58 -15.41 -20.90
C ASN A 430 -20.72 -16.43 -21.66
N ALA A 431 -20.24 -17.48 -20.98
CA ALA A 431 -19.46 -18.53 -21.61
C ALA A 431 -20.28 -19.32 -22.64
N ILE A 432 -21.56 -19.58 -22.35
CA ILE A 432 -22.51 -20.18 -23.31
C ILE A 432 -22.72 -19.26 -24.51
N ALA A 433 -23.00 -17.97 -24.28
CA ALA A 433 -23.24 -17.01 -25.36
C ALA A 433 -22.01 -16.81 -26.26
N GLU A 434 -20.82 -16.76 -25.67
CA GLU A 434 -19.56 -16.69 -26.42
C GLU A 434 -19.34 -17.98 -27.24
N GLY A 435 -19.54 -19.15 -26.63
CA GLY A 435 -19.46 -20.42 -27.33
C GLY A 435 -20.41 -20.49 -28.53
N ASP A 436 -21.66 -20.09 -28.35
CA ASP A 436 -22.67 -20.05 -29.41
C ASP A 436 -22.27 -19.10 -30.55
N ALA A 437 -21.79 -17.89 -30.23
CA ALA A 437 -21.33 -16.92 -31.22
C ALA A 437 -20.12 -17.45 -32.01
N ARG A 438 -19.12 -18.03 -31.33
CA ARG A 438 -17.93 -18.61 -32.00
C ARG A 438 -18.29 -19.81 -32.87
N LEU A 439 -19.29 -20.59 -32.46
CA LEU A 439 -19.79 -21.71 -33.24
C LEU A 439 -20.46 -21.23 -34.54
N GLU A 440 -21.24 -20.16 -34.48
CA GLU A 440 -21.84 -19.50 -35.66
C GLU A 440 -20.78 -18.88 -36.58
N GLU A 441 -19.72 -18.31 -36.03
CA GLU A 441 -18.57 -17.77 -36.77
C GLU A 441 -17.71 -18.86 -37.46
N GLY A 442 -17.96 -20.15 -37.19
CA GLY A 442 -17.17 -21.26 -37.72
C GLY A 442 -15.82 -21.48 -37.02
N LYS A 443 -15.58 -20.81 -35.89
CA LYS A 443 -14.35 -20.93 -35.09
C LYS A 443 -14.50 -22.06 -34.06
N TYR A 444 -14.57 -23.29 -34.57
CA TYR A 444 -14.97 -24.44 -33.77
C TYR A 444 -14.07 -24.73 -32.55
N ALA A 445 -12.76 -24.51 -32.66
CA ALA A 445 -11.84 -24.66 -31.54
C ALA A 445 -12.06 -23.61 -30.43
N GLU A 446 -12.34 -22.36 -30.81
CA GLU A 446 -12.65 -21.28 -29.86
C GLU A 446 -14.02 -21.51 -29.20
N ALA A 447 -15.01 -21.96 -29.98
CA ALA A 447 -16.34 -22.33 -29.48
C ALA A 447 -16.25 -23.45 -28.43
N ARG A 448 -15.49 -24.51 -28.73
CA ARG A 448 -15.24 -25.62 -27.80
C ARG A 448 -14.64 -25.13 -26.46
N ASN A 449 -13.64 -24.26 -26.51
CA ASN A 449 -13.01 -23.72 -25.30
C ASN A 449 -14.01 -22.89 -24.46
N ALA A 450 -14.83 -22.05 -25.10
CA ALA A 450 -15.85 -21.27 -24.40
C ALA A 450 -16.91 -22.17 -23.72
N TYR A 451 -17.36 -23.24 -24.38
CA TYR A 451 -18.26 -24.22 -23.75
C TYR A 451 -17.59 -25.06 -22.66
N GLN A 452 -16.28 -25.34 -22.76
CA GLN A 452 -15.52 -26.00 -21.69
C GLN A 452 -15.46 -25.13 -20.43
N ASN A 453 -15.26 -23.82 -20.59
CA ASN A 453 -15.34 -22.86 -19.48
C ASN A 453 -16.73 -22.85 -18.82
N ALA A 454 -17.80 -23.02 -19.60
CA ALA A 454 -19.15 -23.17 -19.05
C ALA A 454 -19.30 -24.47 -18.22
N LEU A 455 -18.68 -25.57 -18.67
CA LEU A 455 -18.67 -26.86 -17.95
C LEU A 455 -17.83 -26.85 -16.67
N GLU A 456 -16.81 -25.99 -16.55
CA GLU A 456 -16.11 -25.78 -15.27
C GLU A 456 -17.06 -25.18 -14.21
N THR A 457 -18.03 -24.38 -14.64
CA THR A 457 -19.02 -23.74 -13.76
C THR A 457 -20.23 -24.65 -13.49
N LEU A 458 -20.70 -25.40 -14.50
CA LEU A 458 -21.78 -26.39 -14.36
C LEU A 458 -21.35 -27.75 -14.94
N PRO A 459 -20.61 -28.56 -14.17
CA PRO A 459 -20.17 -29.88 -14.62
C PRO A 459 -21.36 -30.78 -14.97
N GLY A 460 -21.36 -31.31 -16.19
CA GLY A 460 -22.43 -32.18 -16.68
C GLY A 460 -23.60 -31.45 -17.35
N ASP A 461 -23.47 -30.15 -17.65
CA ASP A 461 -24.46 -29.45 -18.47
C ASP A 461 -24.59 -30.09 -19.86
N VAL A 462 -25.82 -30.50 -20.17
CA VAL A 462 -26.13 -31.24 -21.40
C VAL A 462 -26.01 -30.34 -22.63
N TYR A 463 -26.29 -29.06 -22.48
CA TYR A 463 -26.24 -28.12 -23.59
C TYR A 463 -24.78 -27.86 -24.02
N ALA A 464 -23.92 -27.41 -23.12
CA ALA A 464 -22.51 -27.16 -23.38
C ALA A 464 -21.79 -28.43 -23.87
N THR A 465 -22.07 -29.59 -23.27
CA THR A 465 -21.52 -30.87 -23.73
C THR A 465 -21.96 -31.18 -25.16
N GLY A 466 -23.25 -31.03 -25.48
CA GLY A 466 -23.76 -31.26 -26.83
C GLY A 466 -23.20 -30.29 -27.89
N GLN A 467 -22.94 -29.04 -27.51
CA GLN A 467 -22.36 -28.06 -28.41
C GLN A 467 -20.86 -28.29 -28.64
N ILE A 468 -20.11 -28.77 -27.64
CA ILE A 468 -18.71 -29.20 -27.82
C ILE A 468 -18.63 -30.33 -28.85
N GLU A 469 -19.46 -31.37 -28.71
CA GLU A 469 -19.49 -32.46 -29.68
C GLU A 469 -19.89 -31.98 -31.08
N LYS A 470 -20.78 -30.99 -31.16
CA LYS A 470 -21.17 -30.38 -32.43
C LYS A 470 -20.01 -29.58 -33.04
N ALA A 471 -19.27 -28.80 -32.26
CA ALA A 471 -18.09 -28.06 -32.69
C ALA A 471 -17.03 -29.03 -33.24
N ASP A 472 -16.73 -30.11 -32.52
CA ASP A 472 -15.77 -31.13 -32.94
C ASP A 472 -16.16 -31.81 -34.27
N ARG A 473 -17.45 -32.13 -34.43
CA ARG A 473 -17.96 -32.71 -35.69
C ARG A 473 -17.83 -31.74 -36.86
N LEU A 474 -18.14 -30.45 -36.64
CA LEU A 474 -18.05 -29.42 -37.68
C LEU A 474 -16.60 -29.11 -38.05
N GLU A 475 -15.68 -29.07 -37.08
CA GLU A 475 -14.25 -28.90 -37.30
C GLU A 475 -13.67 -30.05 -38.14
N LYS A 476 -14.03 -31.28 -37.79
CA LYS A 476 -13.63 -32.47 -38.54
C LYS A 476 -14.17 -32.45 -39.98
N ALA A 477 -15.45 -32.10 -40.17
CA ALA A 477 -16.05 -32.01 -41.50
C ALA A 477 -15.40 -30.89 -42.36
N LEU A 478 -15.04 -29.75 -41.75
CA LEU A 478 -14.34 -28.67 -42.43
C LEU A 478 -12.93 -29.11 -42.89
N LYS A 479 -12.21 -29.85 -42.05
CA LYS A 479 -10.89 -30.39 -42.37
C LYS A 479 -10.95 -31.42 -43.50
N GLU A 480 -11.89 -32.37 -43.43
CA GLU A 480 -12.09 -33.38 -44.48
C GLU A 480 -12.49 -32.73 -45.82
N LYS A 481 -13.31 -31.67 -45.79
CA LYS A 481 -13.68 -30.87 -46.95
C LYS A 481 -12.46 -30.17 -47.58
N GLY A 482 -11.55 -29.64 -46.76
CA GLY A 482 -10.28 -29.05 -47.22
C GLY A 482 -9.31 -30.07 -47.85
N GLU A 483 -9.18 -31.25 -47.25
CA GLU A 483 -8.33 -32.33 -47.78
C GLU A 483 -8.87 -32.87 -49.13
N GLN A 484 -10.19 -32.99 -49.26
CA GLN A 484 -10.84 -33.35 -50.53
C GLN A 484 -10.62 -32.27 -51.61
N TYR A 485 -10.73 -30.98 -51.25
CA TYR A 485 -10.49 -29.87 -52.17
C TYR A 485 -9.06 -29.91 -52.75
N VAL A 486 -8.04 -30.08 -51.90
CA VAL A 486 -6.63 -30.18 -52.33
C VAL A 486 -6.41 -31.36 -53.28
N THR A 487 -7.02 -32.51 -52.98
CA THR A 487 -6.89 -33.72 -53.81
C THR A 487 -7.50 -33.53 -55.20
N VAL A 488 -8.68 -32.92 -55.28
CA VAL A 488 -9.37 -32.65 -56.54
C VAL A 488 -8.61 -31.62 -57.37
N ILE A 489 -8.03 -30.60 -56.73
CA ILE A 489 -7.20 -29.59 -57.40
C ILE A 489 -5.93 -30.20 -57.99
N ALA A 490 -5.21 -31.03 -57.23
CA ALA A 490 -4.02 -31.69 -57.76
C ALA A 490 -4.33 -32.58 -58.98
N ALA A 491 -5.49 -33.25 -58.99
CA ALA A 491 -5.96 -34.00 -60.15
C ALA A 491 -6.33 -33.10 -61.34
N ALA A 492 -6.97 -31.96 -61.07
CA ALA A 492 -7.34 -30.97 -62.09
C ALA A 492 -6.11 -30.34 -62.76
N ASP A 493 -5.14 -29.91 -61.96
CA ASP A 493 -3.86 -29.34 -62.39
C ASP A 493 -3.07 -30.35 -63.25
N LYS A 494 -3.09 -31.63 -62.86
CA LYS A 494 -2.45 -32.69 -63.65
C LYS A 494 -3.08 -32.82 -65.04
N PHE A 495 -4.41 -32.92 -65.14
CA PHE A 495 -5.07 -33.00 -66.45
C PHE A 495 -4.87 -31.72 -67.28
N PHE A 496 -4.82 -30.56 -66.62
CA PHE A 496 -4.55 -29.27 -67.28
C PHE A 496 -3.14 -29.24 -67.89
N ALA A 497 -2.14 -29.67 -67.12
CA ALA A 497 -0.75 -29.75 -67.57
C ALA A 497 -0.54 -30.78 -68.69
N GLU A 498 -1.31 -31.88 -68.69
CA GLU A 498 -1.30 -32.89 -69.76
C GLU A 498 -2.02 -32.44 -71.04
N GLY A 499 -2.61 -31.24 -71.08
CA GLY A 499 -3.36 -30.72 -72.22
C GLY A 499 -4.74 -31.35 -72.43
N ASN A 500 -5.17 -32.20 -71.48
CA ASN A 500 -6.49 -32.80 -71.45
C ASN A 500 -7.50 -31.80 -70.87
N TYR A 501 -7.69 -30.69 -71.59
CA TYR A 501 -8.44 -29.53 -71.11
C TYR A 501 -9.88 -29.86 -70.73
N GLN A 502 -10.49 -30.86 -71.37
CA GLN A 502 -11.86 -31.27 -71.10
C GLN A 502 -12.00 -32.02 -69.76
N GLU A 503 -11.03 -32.87 -69.42
CA GLU A 503 -10.93 -33.61 -68.16
C GLU A 503 -10.51 -32.70 -67.01
N ALA A 504 -9.58 -31.77 -67.26
CA ALA A 504 -9.18 -30.72 -66.34
C ALA A 504 -10.38 -29.85 -65.93
N ARG A 505 -11.22 -29.47 -66.92
CA ARG A 505 -12.44 -28.70 -66.68
C ARG A 505 -13.37 -29.38 -65.69
N ASN A 506 -13.55 -30.68 -65.83
CA ASN A 506 -14.47 -31.43 -64.97
C ASN A 506 -13.96 -31.46 -63.52
N LYS A 507 -12.64 -31.63 -63.34
CA LYS A 507 -12.02 -31.65 -62.00
C LYS A 507 -11.97 -30.28 -61.32
N TYR A 508 -11.71 -29.18 -62.04
CA TYR A 508 -11.82 -27.85 -61.43
C TYR A 508 -13.27 -27.48 -61.05
N ASN A 509 -14.27 -27.92 -61.82
CA ASN A 509 -15.68 -27.76 -61.43
C ASN A 509 -16.03 -28.59 -60.18
N GLU A 510 -15.49 -29.81 -60.06
CA GLU A 510 -15.62 -30.63 -58.85
C GLU A 510 -15.01 -29.93 -57.62
N ALA A 511 -13.88 -29.24 -57.79
CA ALA A 511 -13.27 -28.44 -56.72
C ALA A 511 -14.12 -27.22 -56.32
N LEU A 512 -14.78 -26.55 -57.27
CA LEU A 512 -15.71 -25.45 -56.97
C LEU A 512 -17.00 -25.91 -56.31
N ASN A 513 -17.44 -27.14 -56.56
CA ASN A 513 -18.56 -27.72 -55.81
C ASN A 513 -18.20 -28.00 -54.34
N LEU A 514 -16.92 -28.21 -54.04
CA LEU A 514 -16.43 -28.32 -52.67
C LEU A 514 -16.26 -26.93 -52.05
N ASP A 515 -15.63 -25.98 -52.74
CA ASP A 515 -15.53 -24.60 -52.28
C ASP A 515 -15.68 -23.60 -53.45
N GLU A 516 -16.89 -23.06 -53.56
CA GLU A 516 -17.27 -22.14 -54.64
C GLU A 516 -16.60 -20.76 -54.50
N THR A 517 -16.00 -20.44 -53.35
CA THR A 517 -15.38 -19.13 -53.12
C THR A 517 -13.98 -19.03 -53.73
N GLN A 518 -13.37 -20.17 -54.04
CA GLN A 518 -11.98 -20.23 -54.47
C GLN A 518 -11.80 -19.66 -55.87
N SER A 519 -10.88 -18.71 -56.01
CA SER A 519 -10.60 -18.03 -57.28
C SER A 519 -9.83 -18.92 -58.24
N TYR A 520 -8.88 -19.71 -57.72
CA TYR A 520 -7.96 -20.52 -58.53
C TYR A 520 -8.65 -21.48 -59.52
N PRO A 521 -9.64 -22.30 -59.14
CA PRO A 521 -10.33 -23.17 -60.09
C PRO A 521 -11.20 -22.38 -61.08
N LYS A 522 -11.79 -21.24 -60.68
CA LYS A 522 -12.57 -20.37 -61.58
C LYS A 522 -11.69 -19.74 -62.67
N GLU A 523 -10.51 -19.27 -62.28
CA GLU A 523 -9.50 -18.75 -63.20
C GLU A 523 -9.06 -19.84 -64.17
N LYS A 524 -8.75 -21.05 -63.66
CA LYS A 524 -8.35 -22.19 -64.50
C LYS A 524 -9.46 -22.65 -65.44
N LEU A 525 -10.73 -22.64 -65.01
CA LEU A 525 -11.87 -22.92 -65.88
C LEU A 525 -12.04 -21.88 -66.99
N THR A 526 -11.86 -20.60 -66.66
CA THR A 526 -11.89 -19.51 -67.65
C THR A 526 -10.76 -19.66 -68.67
N GLU A 527 -9.57 -20.02 -68.19
CA GLU A 527 -8.40 -20.32 -69.02
C GLU A 527 -8.65 -21.54 -69.92
N ILE A 528 -9.22 -22.62 -69.39
CA ILE A 528 -9.59 -23.82 -70.14
C ILE A 528 -10.64 -23.53 -71.22
N GLU A 529 -11.70 -22.78 -70.90
CA GLU A 529 -12.72 -22.40 -71.88
C GLU A 529 -12.12 -21.54 -72.99
N THR A 530 -11.18 -20.67 -72.63
CA THR A 530 -10.40 -19.88 -73.59
C THR A 530 -9.53 -20.77 -74.48
N LEU A 531 -8.82 -21.75 -73.91
CA LEU A 531 -7.96 -22.69 -74.66
C LEU A 531 -8.75 -23.62 -75.58
N LEU A 532 -9.91 -24.11 -75.16
CA LEU A 532 -10.82 -24.95 -75.97
C LEU A 532 -11.48 -24.15 -77.10
N ALA A 533 -11.84 -22.89 -76.86
CA ALA A 533 -12.31 -21.97 -77.90
C ALA A 533 -11.19 -21.62 -78.88
N GLN A 534 -9.99 -21.32 -78.38
CA GLN A 534 -8.79 -21.04 -79.18
C GLN A 534 -8.42 -22.22 -80.07
N GLN A 535 -8.45 -23.48 -79.62
CA GLN A 535 -8.16 -24.63 -80.47
C GLN A 535 -9.12 -24.77 -81.68
N ARG A 536 -10.41 -24.45 -81.49
CA ARG A 536 -11.40 -24.48 -82.58
C ARG A 536 -11.29 -23.28 -83.52
N GLU A 537 -10.89 -22.13 -82.99
CA GLU A 537 -10.66 -20.93 -83.77
C GLU A 537 -9.36 -21.00 -84.58
N LEU A 538 -8.30 -21.56 -84.00
CA LEU A 538 -6.97 -21.74 -84.58
C LEU A 538 -7.04 -22.51 -85.91
N GLU A 539 -7.78 -23.62 -85.97
CA GLU A 539 -7.93 -24.40 -87.20
C GLU A 539 -8.68 -23.63 -88.30
N ASN A 540 -9.69 -22.83 -87.95
CA ASN A 540 -10.48 -22.05 -88.90
C ASN A 540 -9.77 -20.75 -89.34
N ASN A 541 -8.90 -20.21 -88.49
CA ASN A 541 -8.10 -19.01 -88.78
C ASN A 541 -6.89 -19.38 -89.65
N TYR A 542 -6.28 -20.55 -89.44
CA TYR A 542 -5.13 -21.03 -90.23
C TYR A 542 -5.48 -21.13 -91.71
N ALA A 543 -6.62 -21.77 -92.01
CA ALA A 543 -7.09 -21.97 -93.38
C ALA A 543 -7.41 -20.65 -94.12
N ARG A 544 -7.88 -19.62 -93.40
CA ARG A 544 -8.17 -18.28 -93.96
C ARG A 544 -6.89 -17.46 -94.19
N ALA A 545 -5.93 -17.53 -93.27
CA ALA A 545 -4.68 -16.78 -93.35
C ALA A 545 -3.82 -17.21 -94.55
N ILE A 546 -3.75 -18.52 -94.83
CA ILE A 546 -3.03 -19.06 -95.99
C ILE A 546 -3.58 -18.50 -97.31
N ALA A 547 -4.91 -18.50 -97.47
CA ALA A 547 -5.56 -18.02 -98.70
C ALA A 547 -5.38 -16.51 -98.93
N SER A 548 -5.31 -15.73 -97.85
CA SER A 548 -5.03 -14.29 -97.89
C SER A 548 -3.58 -14.00 -98.26
N ALA A 549 -2.65 -14.77 -97.71
CA ALA A 549 -1.21 -14.59 -97.91
C ALA A 549 -0.77 -14.85 -99.36
N ASP A 550 -1.27 -15.92 -99.97
CA ASP A 550 -1.01 -16.25 -101.36
C ASP A 550 -1.53 -15.17 -102.33
N LEU A 551 -2.61 -14.46 -101.96
CA LEU A 551 -3.18 -13.37 -102.76
C LEU A 551 -2.32 -12.09 -102.74
N PHE A 552 -1.79 -11.70 -101.57
CA PHE A 552 -0.92 -10.52 -101.45
C PHE A 552 0.44 -10.74 -102.08
N MET A 553 0.99 -11.95 -101.98
CA MET A 553 2.26 -12.30 -102.61
C MET A 553 2.23 -12.14 -104.12
N GLY A 554 1.11 -12.50 -104.76
CA GLY A 554 0.90 -12.34 -106.21
C GLY A 554 0.74 -10.88 -106.69
N LYS A 555 0.57 -9.91 -105.77
CA LYS A 555 0.46 -8.47 -106.06
C LYS A 555 1.73 -7.67 -105.77
N GLU A 556 2.81 -8.35 -105.36
CA GLU A 556 4.08 -7.71 -104.95
C GLU A 556 3.94 -6.76 -103.74
N GLU A 557 2.84 -6.91 -103.00
CA GLU A 557 2.59 -6.24 -101.73
C GLU A 557 3.33 -6.99 -100.61
N TYR A 558 4.66 -6.96 -100.65
CA TYR A 558 5.51 -7.86 -99.86
C TYR A 558 5.32 -7.70 -98.34
N GLU A 559 4.98 -6.52 -97.84
CA GLU A 559 4.71 -6.31 -96.41
C GLU A 559 3.38 -6.92 -95.98
N GLN A 560 2.35 -6.80 -96.83
CA GLN A 560 1.05 -7.43 -96.62
C GLN A 560 1.14 -8.96 -96.77
N ALA A 561 1.92 -9.44 -97.74
CA ALA A 561 2.18 -10.86 -97.96
C ALA A 561 2.97 -11.48 -96.80
N LEU A 562 4.00 -10.80 -96.29
CA LEU A 562 4.77 -11.25 -95.13
C LEU A 562 3.89 -11.33 -93.90
N LYS A 563 3.07 -10.30 -93.64
CA LYS A 563 2.12 -10.29 -92.52
C LYS A 563 1.14 -11.44 -92.60
N ALA A 564 0.57 -11.70 -93.77
CA ALA A 564 -0.40 -12.78 -93.93
C ALA A 564 0.23 -14.19 -93.87
N TYR A 565 1.45 -14.39 -94.38
CA TYR A 565 2.16 -15.67 -94.20
C TYR A 565 2.65 -15.85 -92.76
N GLN A 566 3.13 -14.79 -92.09
CA GLN A 566 3.50 -14.82 -90.66
C GLN A 566 2.29 -15.10 -89.78
N GLU A 567 1.13 -14.55 -90.13
CA GLU A 567 -0.15 -14.86 -89.49
C GLU A 567 -0.46 -16.35 -89.66
N ALA A 568 -0.40 -16.90 -90.87
CA ALA A 568 -0.59 -18.33 -91.09
C ALA A 568 0.44 -19.20 -90.34
N GLN A 569 1.73 -18.83 -90.33
CA GLN A 569 2.76 -19.55 -89.59
C GLN A 569 2.56 -19.47 -88.07
N SER A 570 2.11 -18.32 -87.57
CA SER A 570 1.84 -18.12 -86.14
C SER A 570 0.65 -18.94 -85.66
N ILE A 571 -0.33 -19.18 -86.54
CA ILE A 571 -1.50 -19.99 -86.22
C ILE A 571 -1.15 -21.49 -86.17
N LYS A 572 -0.28 -22.01 -87.05
CA LYS A 572 0.25 -23.39 -86.95
C LYS A 572 1.77 -23.44 -87.25
N PRO A 573 2.63 -23.28 -86.23
CA PRO A 573 4.08 -23.13 -86.39
C PRO A 573 4.81 -24.33 -86.99
N ALA A 574 4.24 -25.53 -86.87
CA ALA A 574 4.82 -26.78 -87.36
C ALA A 574 4.59 -27.00 -88.88
N GLU A 575 3.79 -26.16 -89.52
CA GLU A 575 3.42 -26.30 -90.93
C GLU A 575 4.51 -25.73 -91.85
N SER A 576 4.96 -26.56 -92.81
CA SER A 576 6.12 -26.24 -93.64
C SER A 576 5.88 -25.16 -94.69
N TYR A 577 4.63 -24.84 -95.01
CA TYR A 577 4.28 -24.02 -96.18
C TYR A 577 4.47 -22.51 -95.97
N PRO A 578 3.95 -21.89 -94.89
CA PRO A 578 4.23 -20.47 -94.57
C PRO A 578 5.72 -20.16 -94.37
N GLN A 579 6.45 -21.09 -93.75
CA GLN A 579 7.88 -20.98 -93.45
C GLN A 579 8.73 -20.66 -94.68
N GLN A 580 8.47 -21.33 -95.80
CA GLN A 580 9.22 -21.16 -97.03
C GLN A 580 8.96 -19.79 -97.67
N LYS A 581 7.74 -19.27 -97.58
CA LYS A 581 7.35 -17.98 -98.16
C LYS A 581 7.79 -16.77 -97.34
N ILE A 582 7.87 -16.91 -96.02
CA ILE A 582 8.45 -15.88 -95.13
C ILE A 582 9.94 -15.72 -95.36
N ALA A 583 10.67 -16.82 -95.59
CA ALA A 583 12.11 -16.75 -95.90
C ALA A 583 12.38 -16.00 -97.22
N GLU A 584 11.51 -16.18 -98.22
CA GLU A 584 11.54 -15.48 -99.52
C GLU A 584 11.37 -13.96 -99.34
N ILE A 585 10.40 -13.52 -98.53
CA ILE A 585 10.13 -12.09 -98.31
C ILE A 585 11.14 -11.43 -97.34
N ASN A 586 11.62 -12.14 -96.31
CA ASN A 586 12.62 -11.62 -95.37
C ASN A 586 13.99 -11.36 -96.01
N SER A 587 14.26 -11.90 -97.20
CA SER A 587 15.44 -11.52 -97.97
C SER A 587 15.32 -10.13 -98.60
N LEU A 588 14.09 -9.64 -98.82
CA LEU A 588 13.81 -8.32 -99.40
C LEU A 588 13.76 -7.20 -98.34
N PHE A 589 13.37 -7.50 -97.09
CA PHE A 589 13.32 -6.49 -96.00
C PHE A 589 14.66 -6.21 -95.30
N ARG A 590 15.63 -7.12 -95.37
CA ARG A 590 16.92 -6.99 -94.67
C ARG A 590 17.76 -5.79 -95.10
N GLU A 591 17.52 -5.22 -96.28
CA GLU A 591 18.19 -4.02 -96.74
C GLU A 591 17.59 -2.71 -96.16
N GLN A 592 16.42 -2.77 -95.53
CA GLN A 592 15.66 -1.59 -95.06
C GLN A 592 15.49 -1.52 -93.51
N ALA A 593 15.72 -2.62 -92.79
CA ALA A 593 15.47 -2.74 -91.34
C ALA A 593 16.62 -2.29 -90.42
N ASP A 594 17.88 -2.40 -90.86
CA ASP A 594 19.06 -2.13 -90.00
C ASP A 594 19.15 -0.68 -89.49
N ALA A 595 18.58 0.29 -90.22
CA ALA A 595 18.55 1.70 -89.82
C ALA A 595 17.48 2.03 -88.75
N GLU A 596 16.39 1.26 -88.66
CA GLU A 596 15.29 1.50 -87.70
C GLU A 596 15.59 0.88 -86.33
N THR A 597 16.23 -0.28 -86.30
CA THR A 597 16.59 -0.98 -85.05
C THR A 597 17.50 -0.13 -84.16
N GLN A 598 18.49 0.56 -84.75
CA GLN A 598 19.47 1.32 -83.98
C GLN A 598 18.90 2.61 -83.36
N TYR A 599 17.84 3.18 -83.97
CA TYR A 599 17.09 4.29 -83.40
C TYR A 599 16.25 3.85 -82.19
N GLN A 600 15.53 2.73 -82.30
CA GLN A 600 14.65 2.23 -81.22
C GLN A 600 15.43 1.77 -79.99
N GLU A 601 16.60 1.14 -80.15
CA GLU A 601 17.46 0.76 -79.02
C GLU A 601 17.94 1.99 -78.23
N THR A 602 18.30 3.06 -78.92
CA THR A 602 18.78 4.31 -78.29
C THR A 602 17.65 5.02 -77.53
N ILE A 603 16.41 4.98 -78.02
CA ILE A 603 15.24 5.50 -77.30
C ILE A 603 14.97 4.70 -76.03
N LYS A 604 15.00 3.37 -76.11
CA LYS A 604 14.75 2.49 -74.96
C LYS A 604 15.81 2.67 -73.85
N GLU A 605 17.08 2.84 -74.24
CA GLU A 605 18.15 3.18 -73.32
C GLU A 605 17.88 4.53 -72.62
N ALA A 606 17.49 5.55 -73.39
CA ALA A 606 17.19 6.88 -72.87
C ALA A 606 16.00 6.89 -71.89
N GLU A 607 14.93 6.16 -72.20
CA GLU A 607 13.77 5.99 -71.32
C GLU A 607 14.12 5.24 -70.03
N GLY A 608 14.95 4.20 -70.13
CA GLY A 608 15.42 3.46 -68.95
C GLY A 608 16.22 4.35 -68.00
N LEU A 609 17.10 5.20 -68.54
CA LEU A 609 17.86 6.17 -67.75
C LEU A 609 16.95 7.21 -67.09
N MET A 610 15.88 7.63 -67.78
CA MET A 610 14.90 8.59 -67.24
C MET A 610 14.07 7.95 -66.12
N ALA A 611 13.64 6.71 -66.28
CA ALA A 611 12.91 5.96 -65.24
C ALA A 611 13.76 5.72 -63.99
N LEU A 612 15.07 5.52 -64.18
CA LEU A 612 16.06 5.45 -63.09
C LEU A 612 16.42 6.82 -62.50
N LYS A 613 15.73 7.90 -62.92
CA LYS A 613 15.96 9.29 -62.51
C LYS A 613 17.40 9.78 -62.76
N GLN A 614 18.14 9.12 -63.65
CA GLN A 614 19.46 9.56 -64.10
C GLN A 614 19.29 10.59 -65.21
N TYR A 615 18.65 11.71 -64.85
CA TYR A 615 18.15 12.72 -65.77
C TYR A 615 19.22 13.26 -66.74
N ASP A 616 20.45 13.50 -66.27
CA ASP A 616 21.55 13.95 -67.14
C ASP A 616 21.94 12.92 -68.21
N LYS A 617 21.97 11.64 -67.85
CA LYS A 617 22.30 10.57 -68.80
C LYS A 617 21.15 10.30 -69.77
N ALA A 618 19.92 10.36 -69.28
CA ALA A 618 18.72 10.23 -70.10
C ALA A 618 18.66 11.34 -71.17
N LYS A 619 18.95 12.58 -70.80
CA LYS A 619 19.04 13.72 -71.71
C LYS A 619 20.05 13.47 -72.84
N LEU A 620 21.25 13.00 -72.51
CA LEU A 620 22.28 12.69 -73.50
C LEU A 620 21.87 11.55 -74.45
N ALA A 621 21.19 10.53 -73.95
CA ALA A 621 20.70 9.41 -74.75
C ALA A 621 19.55 9.83 -75.69
N PHE A 622 18.61 10.67 -75.23
CA PHE A 622 17.59 11.25 -76.11
C PHE A 622 18.18 12.19 -77.17
N MET A 623 19.21 12.98 -76.84
CA MET A 623 19.93 13.79 -77.82
C MET A 623 20.57 12.93 -78.92
N LYS A 624 21.15 11.78 -78.55
CA LYS A 624 21.73 10.82 -79.50
C LYS A 624 20.67 10.23 -80.43
N ALA A 625 19.50 9.85 -79.91
CA ALA A 625 18.39 9.35 -80.73
C ALA A 625 17.87 10.41 -81.71
N GLY A 626 17.73 11.67 -81.28
CA GLY A 626 17.33 12.79 -82.15
C GLY A 626 18.29 13.05 -83.33
N ASN A 627 19.58 12.75 -83.16
CA ASN A 627 20.57 12.86 -84.24
C ASN A 627 20.51 11.70 -85.25
N MET A 628 20.00 10.53 -84.87
CA MET A 628 19.84 9.37 -85.76
C MET A 628 18.65 9.53 -86.72
N LYS A 629 17.60 10.23 -86.30
CA LYS A 629 16.47 10.63 -87.14
C LYS A 629 16.17 12.14 -86.96
N PRO A 630 16.88 13.01 -87.71
CA PRO A 630 16.64 14.45 -87.66
C PRO A 630 15.23 14.79 -88.16
N GLY A 631 14.29 15.06 -87.25
CA GLY A 631 12.89 15.37 -87.58
C GLY A 631 11.87 14.79 -86.59
N GLU A 632 12.27 13.82 -85.75
CA GLU A 632 11.40 13.22 -84.76
C GLU A 632 11.18 14.13 -83.54
N ALA A 633 9.91 14.37 -83.18
CA ALA A 633 9.56 15.24 -82.06
C ALA A 633 9.75 14.56 -80.69
N TYR A 634 9.72 13.23 -80.66
CA TYR A 634 9.71 12.45 -79.42
C TYR A 634 10.97 12.64 -78.54
N PRO A 635 12.21 12.49 -79.07
CA PRO A 635 13.40 12.70 -78.26
C PRO A 635 13.51 14.15 -77.75
N ARG A 636 13.02 15.11 -78.53
CA ARG A 636 13.04 16.55 -78.16
C ARG A 636 12.11 16.84 -76.99
N ASN A 637 10.86 16.39 -77.05
CA ASN A 637 9.90 16.60 -75.95
C ASN A 637 10.37 15.96 -74.65
N LYS A 638 11.04 14.80 -74.73
CA LYS A 638 11.62 14.14 -73.56
C LYS A 638 12.80 14.88 -72.95
N ILE A 639 13.59 15.58 -73.76
CA ILE A 639 14.64 16.47 -73.25
C ILE A 639 14.03 17.64 -72.46
N ASP A 640 12.99 18.30 -72.97
CA ASP A 640 12.32 19.42 -72.30
C ASP A 640 11.66 18.98 -70.96
N GLU A 641 11.06 17.79 -70.93
CA GLU A 641 10.51 17.18 -69.71
C GLU A 641 11.59 16.91 -68.67
N ILE A 642 12.73 16.36 -69.09
CA ILE A 642 13.88 16.10 -68.21
C ILE A 642 14.47 17.40 -67.65
N GLU A 643 14.56 18.47 -68.45
CA GLU A 643 15.03 19.77 -67.98
C GLU A 643 14.14 20.37 -66.88
N THR A 644 12.82 20.16 -66.96
CA THR A 644 11.88 20.59 -65.93
C THR A 644 12.06 19.81 -64.62
N LEU A 645 12.29 18.49 -64.71
CA LEU A 645 12.50 17.63 -63.54
C LEU A 645 13.83 17.92 -62.83
N ILE A 646 14.88 18.24 -63.58
CA ILE A 646 16.17 18.69 -63.00
C ILE A 646 15.97 19.99 -62.23
N ALA A 647 15.28 20.98 -62.81
CA ALA A 647 15.02 22.26 -62.14
C ALA A 647 14.19 22.12 -60.86
N GLN A 648 13.21 21.21 -60.83
CA GLN A 648 12.42 20.91 -59.63
C GLN A 648 13.26 20.25 -58.52
N ALA A 649 14.11 19.29 -58.87
CA ALA A 649 14.99 18.64 -57.93
C ALA A 649 16.03 19.62 -57.33
N GLU A 650 16.58 20.53 -58.14
CA GLU A 650 17.48 21.58 -57.68
C GLU A 650 16.81 22.57 -56.72
N ALA A 651 15.54 22.95 -56.99
CA ALA A 651 14.77 23.83 -56.11
C ALA A 651 14.48 23.17 -54.75
N GLN A 652 14.07 21.90 -54.75
CA GLN A 652 13.79 21.13 -53.52
C GLN A 652 15.05 20.94 -52.68
N GLN A 653 16.21 20.70 -53.33
CA GLN A 653 17.49 20.60 -52.65
C GLN A 653 17.95 21.95 -52.06
N ALA A 654 17.69 23.06 -52.74
CA ALA A 654 18.02 24.40 -52.24
C ALA A 654 17.18 24.78 -51.01
N GLU A 655 15.89 24.48 -51.03
CA GLU A 655 14.98 24.68 -49.89
C GLU A 655 15.39 23.83 -48.69
N TYR A 656 15.71 22.55 -48.93
CA TYR A 656 16.22 21.64 -47.89
C TYR A 656 17.50 22.19 -47.24
N ASN A 657 18.48 22.63 -48.04
CA ASN A 657 19.73 23.19 -47.53
C ASN A 657 19.49 24.47 -46.70
N GLN A 658 18.51 25.29 -47.07
CA GLN A 658 18.16 26.50 -46.32
C GLN A 658 17.55 26.17 -44.95
N VAL A 659 16.63 25.20 -44.90
CA VAL A 659 15.97 24.77 -43.66
C VAL A 659 16.96 24.09 -42.72
N VAL A 660 17.80 23.19 -43.25
CA VAL A 660 18.87 22.55 -42.49
C VAL A 660 19.85 23.58 -41.93
N GLY A 661 20.34 24.51 -42.75
CA GLY A 661 21.26 25.55 -42.27
C GLY A 661 20.63 26.49 -41.23
N ALA A 662 19.30 26.64 -41.20
CA ALA A 662 18.61 27.36 -40.13
C ALA A 662 18.50 26.52 -38.85
N ALA A 663 18.27 25.21 -38.97
CA ALA A 663 18.26 24.27 -37.88
C ALA A 663 19.64 24.16 -37.21
N ASP A 664 20.72 24.03 -38.00
CA ASP A 664 22.11 23.99 -37.52
C ASP A 664 22.45 25.25 -36.70
N ARG A 665 22.05 26.44 -37.16
CA ARG A 665 22.29 27.69 -36.41
C ARG A 665 21.55 27.75 -35.07
N LEU A 666 20.37 27.16 -34.98
CA LEU A 666 19.62 27.07 -33.71
C LEU A 666 20.24 26.03 -32.78
N MET A 667 20.75 24.94 -33.35
CA MET A 667 21.52 23.93 -32.63
C MET A 667 22.80 24.52 -32.02
N ASP A 668 23.55 25.30 -32.80
CA ASP A 668 24.75 26.03 -32.35
C ASP A 668 24.42 27.10 -31.29
N ALA A 669 23.21 27.64 -31.31
CA ALA A 669 22.71 28.58 -30.32
C ALA A 669 22.13 27.91 -29.07
N GLU A 670 22.18 26.57 -28.99
CA GLU A 670 21.62 25.74 -27.92
C GLU A 670 20.09 25.92 -27.72
N ASP A 671 19.40 26.47 -28.73
CA ASP A 671 17.93 26.58 -28.76
C ASP A 671 17.35 25.27 -29.32
N PHE A 672 17.53 24.20 -28.54
CA PHE A 672 17.29 22.82 -28.96
C PHE A 672 15.85 22.57 -29.42
N ASP A 673 14.86 23.18 -28.76
CA ASP A 673 13.45 23.04 -29.14
C ASP A 673 13.18 23.61 -30.54
N LYS A 674 13.67 24.83 -30.82
CA LYS A 674 13.51 25.42 -32.15
C LYS A 674 14.38 24.75 -33.20
N ALA A 675 15.57 24.26 -32.82
CA ALA A 675 16.41 23.49 -33.71
C ALA A 675 15.70 22.21 -34.17
N ARG A 676 15.04 21.49 -33.24
CA ARG A 676 14.25 20.28 -33.54
C ARG A 676 13.13 20.58 -34.52
N GLU A 677 12.32 21.61 -34.27
CA GLU A 677 11.23 22.02 -35.19
C GLU A 677 11.74 22.30 -36.61
N ARG A 678 12.93 22.91 -36.74
CA ARG A 678 13.53 23.19 -38.05
C ARG A 678 14.09 21.94 -38.73
N TYR A 679 14.67 21.00 -37.98
CA TYR A 679 15.05 19.71 -38.56
C TYR A 679 13.85 18.88 -38.98
N GLU A 680 12.73 18.93 -38.25
CA GLU A 680 11.46 18.31 -38.65
C GLU A 680 10.93 18.93 -39.96
N GLN A 681 10.97 20.26 -40.09
CA GLN A 681 10.67 20.94 -41.37
C GLN A 681 11.59 20.49 -42.51
N ALA A 682 12.89 20.21 -42.24
CA ALA A 682 13.79 19.70 -43.28
C ALA A 682 13.37 18.30 -43.77
N LEU A 683 12.77 17.48 -42.91
CA LEU A 683 12.24 16.16 -43.26
C LEU A 683 10.93 16.24 -44.05
N GLU A 684 10.17 17.33 -43.93
CA GLU A 684 9.03 17.58 -44.82
C GLU A 684 9.48 17.91 -46.24
N VAL A 685 10.61 18.62 -46.40
CA VAL A 685 11.17 18.99 -47.71
C VAL A 685 11.83 17.79 -48.41
N ILE A 686 12.62 16.99 -47.69
CA ILE A 686 13.19 15.73 -48.19
C ILE A 686 12.91 14.61 -47.16
N PRO A 687 11.79 13.88 -47.32
CA PRO A 687 11.43 12.78 -46.45
C PRO A 687 12.50 11.69 -46.42
N GLY A 688 12.83 11.23 -45.21
CA GLY A 688 13.82 10.17 -44.99
C GLY A 688 15.28 10.62 -45.09
N SER A 689 15.57 11.92 -45.09
CA SER A 689 16.96 12.39 -45.00
C SER A 689 17.57 12.05 -43.64
N GLN A 690 18.71 11.38 -43.65
CA GLN A 690 19.36 10.91 -42.42
C GLN A 690 19.89 12.04 -41.55
N TYR A 691 20.40 13.13 -42.14
CA TYR A 691 21.06 14.19 -41.38
C TYR A 691 20.11 14.88 -40.37
N PRO A 692 18.90 15.35 -40.74
CA PRO A 692 17.96 15.91 -39.77
C PRO A 692 17.47 14.88 -38.75
N LEU A 693 17.31 13.62 -39.13
CA LEU A 693 16.95 12.53 -38.19
C LEU A 693 18.01 12.38 -37.09
N ASP A 694 19.28 12.29 -37.47
CA ASP A 694 20.40 12.17 -36.52
C ASP A 694 20.48 13.38 -35.58
N GLN A 695 20.20 14.59 -36.09
CA GLN A 695 20.25 15.80 -35.27
C GLN A 695 19.07 15.89 -34.30
N ILE A 696 17.87 15.48 -34.72
CA ILE A 696 16.70 15.36 -33.83
C ILE A 696 16.98 14.35 -32.71
N GLU A 697 17.60 13.22 -33.01
CA GLU A 697 17.98 12.23 -32.00
C GLU A 697 18.99 12.81 -30.98
N LYS A 698 20.03 13.49 -31.45
CA LYS A 698 20.99 14.19 -30.58
C LYS A 698 20.31 15.23 -29.69
N ILE A 699 19.41 16.04 -30.25
CA ILE A 699 18.64 17.03 -29.52
C ILE A 699 17.79 16.37 -28.43
N ASN A 700 17.08 15.29 -28.77
CA ASN A 700 16.24 14.58 -27.80
C ASN A 700 17.08 14.01 -26.64
N ASN A 701 18.28 13.49 -26.92
CA ASN A 701 19.20 13.03 -25.89
C ASN A 701 19.71 14.16 -24.99
N ILE A 702 19.98 15.34 -25.55
CA ILE A 702 20.41 16.53 -24.77
C ILE A 702 19.26 17.03 -23.88
N ILE A 703 18.04 17.12 -24.42
CA ILE A 703 16.85 17.52 -23.66
C ILE A 703 16.60 16.55 -22.51
N LEU A 704 16.64 15.24 -22.80
CA LEU A 704 16.47 14.20 -21.79
C LEU A 704 17.56 14.24 -20.70
N ALA A 705 18.82 14.43 -21.09
CA ALA A 705 19.92 14.55 -20.12
C ALA A 705 19.75 15.78 -19.21
N ASN A 706 19.28 16.90 -19.74
CA ASN A 706 18.97 18.10 -18.95
C ASN A 706 17.77 17.88 -18.01
N GLU A 707 16.71 17.21 -18.48
CA GLU A 707 15.55 16.85 -17.64
C GLU A 707 15.96 15.92 -16.50
N LEU A 708 16.79 14.92 -16.77
CA LEU A 708 17.32 14.02 -15.74
C LEU A 708 18.23 14.75 -14.74
N ALA A 709 19.07 15.68 -15.19
CA ALA A 709 19.92 16.47 -14.30
C ALA A 709 19.10 17.40 -13.38
N VAL A 710 18.01 17.98 -13.88
CA VAL A 710 17.05 18.77 -13.09
C VAL A 710 16.32 17.87 -12.09
N GLN A 711 15.92 16.66 -12.50
CA GLN A 711 15.26 15.69 -11.63
C GLN A 711 16.19 15.20 -10.50
N GLU A 712 17.46 14.92 -10.81
CA GLU A 712 18.46 14.51 -9.82
C GLU A 712 18.73 15.63 -8.80
N SER A 713 18.91 16.86 -9.29
CA SER A 713 19.10 18.03 -8.43
C SER A 713 17.88 18.28 -7.52
N TYR A 714 16.67 18.07 -8.04
CA TYR A 714 15.44 18.12 -7.25
C TYR A 714 15.43 17.03 -6.17
N ASN A 715 15.67 15.77 -6.54
CA ASN A 715 15.65 14.63 -5.61
C ASN A 715 16.65 14.82 -4.47
N GLN A 716 17.89 15.23 -4.77
CA GLN A 716 18.90 15.48 -3.75
C GLN A 716 18.46 16.56 -2.74
N LEU A 717 17.85 17.65 -3.23
CA LEU A 717 17.34 18.71 -2.36
C LEU A 717 16.16 18.24 -1.49
N ILE A 718 15.34 17.32 -2.00
CA ILE A 718 14.28 16.69 -1.23
C ILE A 718 14.86 15.79 -0.13
N ASP A 719 15.82 14.94 -0.45
CA ASP A 719 16.45 14.04 0.53
C ASP A 719 17.13 14.84 1.65
N GLU A 720 17.86 15.92 1.30
CA GLU A 720 18.44 16.84 2.28
C GLU A 720 17.38 17.54 3.13
N ALA A 721 16.28 18.00 2.51
CA ALA A 721 15.18 18.67 3.22
C ALA A 721 14.45 17.72 4.18
N ASP A 722 14.17 16.49 3.74
CA ASP A 722 13.50 15.45 4.51
C ASP A 722 14.35 15.02 5.71
N ALA A 723 15.67 14.88 5.53
CA ALA A 723 16.60 14.59 6.63
C ALA A 723 16.61 15.70 7.69
N LEU A 724 16.66 16.97 7.25
CA LEU A 724 16.59 18.13 8.14
C LEU A 724 15.23 18.27 8.83
N PHE A 725 14.15 17.93 8.14
CA PHE A 725 12.81 17.91 8.71
C PHE A 725 12.69 16.83 9.80
N ALA A 726 13.21 15.63 9.54
CA ALA A 726 13.24 14.53 10.50
C ALA A 726 14.11 14.85 11.73
N SER A 727 15.19 15.61 11.56
CA SER A 727 16.01 16.12 12.67
C SER A 727 15.42 17.34 13.38
N GLN A 728 14.19 17.76 13.03
CA GLN A 728 13.50 18.95 13.55
C GLN A 728 14.25 20.27 13.30
N SER A 729 15.19 20.28 12.34
CA SER A 729 15.91 21.45 11.87
C SER A 729 15.04 22.21 10.86
N TYR A 730 13.90 22.70 11.36
CA TYR A 730 12.81 23.24 10.54
C TYR A 730 13.21 24.45 9.70
N ALA A 731 14.13 25.30 10.18
CA ALA A 731 14.58 26.47 9.45
C ALA A 731 15.41 26.09 8.21
N GLU A 732 16.30 25.13 8.36
CA GLU A 732 17.16 24.61 7.29
C GLU A 732 16.35 23.74 6.31
N ALA A 733 15.47 22.87 6.80
CA ALA A 733 14.56 22.08 5.96
C ALA A 733 13.70 22.99 5.06
N ARG A 734 13.20 24.09 5.62
CA ARG A 734 12.42 25.08 4.87
C ARG A 734 13.20 25.69 3.71
N LEU A 735 14.50 25.94 3.89
CA LEU A 735 15.35 26.47 2.82
C LEU A 735 15.52 25.43 1.71
N LYS A 736 15.79 24.18 2.05
CA LYS A 736 15.99 23.09 1.09
C LYS A 736 14.74 22.76 0.27
N TYR A 737 13.55 22.69 0.90
CA TYR A 737 12.30 22.54 0.14
C TYR A 737 12.02 23.74 -0.78
N LYS A 738 12.36 24.97 -0.36
CA LYS A 738 12.25 26.16 -1.23
C LYS A 738 13.25 26.14 -2.38
N GLU A 739 14.43 25.58 -2.19
CA GLU A 739 15.42 25.37 -3.25
C GLU A 739 14.96 24.30 -4.24
N ALA A 740 14.40 23.18 -3.76
CA ALA A 740 13.84 22.14 -4.62
C ALA A 740 12.73 22.69 -5.55
N LEU A 741 11.85 23.54 -5.02
CA LEU A 741 10.80 24.19 -5.81
C LEU A 741 11.30 25.17 -6.89
N LYS A 742 12.58 25.59 -6.86
CA LYS A 742 13.17 26.37 -7.96
C LYS A 742 13.43 25.51 -9.19
N PHE A 743 13.69 24.22 -9.01
CA PHE A 743 13.94 23.26 -10.10
C PHE A 743 12.63 22.72 -10.67
N LYS A 744 11.63 22.45 -9.82
CA LYS A 744 10.30 21.98 -10.24
C LYS A 744 9.19 22.80 -9.58
N PRO A 745 8.85 23.97 -10.14
CA PRO A 745 7.79 24.82 -9.62
C PRO A 745 6.42 24.13 -9.79
N GLY A 746 5.75 23.82 -8.69
CA GLY A 746 4.40 23.21 -8.70
C GLY A 746 4.31 21.79 -8.16
N GLU A 747 5.42 21.20 -7.70
CA GLU A 747 5.39 19.91 -7.00
C GLU A 747 4.68 20.04 -5.64
N ASP A 748 3.70 19.17 -5.38
CA ASP A 748 2.86 19.22 -4.18
C ASP A 748 3.63 18.85 -2.91
N TYR A 749 4.56 17.91 -3.00
CA TYR A 749 5.26 17.36 -1.83
C TYR A 749 6.05 18.42 -1.03
N PRO A 750 6.93 19.24 -1.64
CA PRO A 750 7.65 20.29 -0.92
C PRO A 750 6.72 21.37 -0.39
N VAL A 751 5.63 21.68 -1.10
CA VAL A 751 4.63 22.67 -0.67
C VAL A 751 3.92 22.20 0.60
N GLN A 752 3.52 20.93 0.66
CA GLN A 752 2.92 20.34 1.85
C GLN A 752 3.89 20.36 3.03
N LYS A 753 5.14 19.95 2.81
CA LYS A 753 6.18 19.96 3.86
C LYS A 753 6.50 21.37 4.37
N LEU A 754 6.51 22.38 3.51
CA LEU A 754 6.65 23.78 3.94
C LEU A 754 5.49 24.22 4.85
N SER A 755 4.25 23.79 4.57
CA SER A 755 3.10 24.08 5.44
C SER A 755 3.20 23.37 6.79
N GLU A 756 3.65 22.10 6.81
CA GLU A 756 3.91 21.35 8.04
C GLU A 756 4.98 22.04 8.90
N ILE A 757 6.09 22.46 8.27
CA ILE A 757 7.16 23.22 8.92
C ILE A 757 6.62 24.52 9.54
N GLU A 758 5.82 25.28 8.80
CA GLU A 758 5.26 26.54 9.31
C GLU A 758 4.38 26.33 10.54
N ARG A 759 3.59 25.26 10.58
CA ARG A 759 2.80 24.90 11.78
C ARG A 759 3.70 24.50 12.94
N ALA A 760 4.66 23.62 12.71
CA ALA A 760 5.58 23.15 13.77
C ALA A 760 6.38 24.30 14.39
N MET A 761 6.86 25.24 13.57
CA MET A 761 7.56 26.43 14.05
C MET A 761 6.65 27.34 14.89
N ASN A 762 5.40 27.54 14.47
CA ASN A 762 4.43 28.37 15.19
C ASN A 762 4.02 27.72 16.54
N ASP A 763 3.81 26.40 16.55
CA ASP A 763 3.50 25.66 17.76
C ASP A 763 4.66 25.72 18.78
N LEU A 764 5.91 25.61 18.30
CA LEU A 764 7.09 25.76 19.14
C LEU A 764 7.22 27.18 19.71
N GLU A 765 6.95 28.21 18.91
CA GLU A 765 6.95 29.62 19.35
C GLU A 765 5.86 29.90 20.41
N MET A 766 4.66 29.33 20.23
CA MET A 766 3.58 29.41 21.23
C MET A 766 3.94 28.70 22.53
N LEU A 767 4.56 27.52 22.44
CA LEU A 767 5.00 26.74 23.60
C LEU A 767 6.07 27.51 24.39
N GLN A 768 7.07 28.07 23.69
CA GLN A 768 8.13 28.89 24.28
C GLN A 768 7.55 30.13 24.99
N THR A 769 6.59 30.80 24.36
CA THR A 769 5.91 31.98 24.94
C THR A 769 5.17 31.60 26.23
N LYS A 770 4.47 30.46 26.23
CA LYS A 770 3.77 29.95 27.41
C LYS A 770 4.74 29.56 28.53
N TYR A 771 5.84 28.90 28.20
CA TYR A 771 6.90 28.57 29.16
C TYR A 771 7.49 29.82 29.80
N ASN A 772 7.90 30.81 29.00
CA ASN A 772 8.46 32.07 29.50
C ASN A 772 7.48 32.78 30.45
N LYS A 773 6.17 32.77 30.15
CA LYS A 773 5.15 33.35 31.02
C LYS A 773 5.06 32.61 32.37
N LEU A 774 5.05 31.28 32.35
CA LEU A 774 4.98 30.45 33.55
C LEU A 774 6.23 30.63 34.43
N VAL A 775 7.42 30.65 33.83
CA VAL A 775 8.68 30.89 34.57
C VAL A 775 8.68 32.29 35.20
N ASN A 776 8.30 33.33 34.45
CA ASN A 776 8.24 34.68 34.99
C ASN A 776 7.23 34.82 36.15
N GLU A 777 6.08 34.16 36.05
CA GLU A 777 5.10 34.12 37.13
C GLU A 777 5.62 33.35 38.35
N ALA A 778 6.26 32.20 38.12
CA ALA A 778 6.87 31.38 39.16
C ALA A 778 7.99 32.13 39.90
N ASP A 779 8.91 32.78 39.17
CA ASP A 779 9.99 33.60 39.71
C ASP A 779 9.46 34.75 40.58
N ARG A 780 8.36 35.38 40.15
CA ARG A 780 7.68 36.43 40.93
C ARG A 780 7.11 35.87 42.24
N LEU A 781 6.42 34.74 42.18
CA LEU A 781 5.84 34.08 43.37
C LEU A 781 6.92 33.58 44.34
N PHE A 782 8.00 33.04 43.80
CA PHE A 782 9.17 32.62 44.57
C PHE A 782 9.79 33.80 45.32
N THR A 783 9.95 34.94 44.64
CA THR A 783 10.47 36.18 45.23
C THR A 783 9.55 36.72 46.33
N SER A 784 8.21 36.61 46.15
CA SER A 784 7.24 36.99 47.19
C SER A 784 7.13 35.96 48.33
N LYS A 785 7.93 34.89 48.31
CA LYS A 785 7.92 33.78 49.28
C LYS A 785 6.62 32.97 49.31
N ASP A 786 5.82 33.06 48.25
CA ASP A 786 4.69 32.15 48.04
C ASP A 786 5.21 30.86 47.39
N TYR A 787 5.96 30.11 48.20
CA TYR A 787 6.74 28.96 47.74
C TYR A 787 5.85 27.83 47.19
N GLN A 788 4.63 27.69 47.71
CA GLN A 788 3.70 26.66 47.24
C GLN A 788 3.17 27.00 45.83
N ALA A 789 2.69 28.23 45.62
CA ALA A 789 2.21 28.66 44.31
C ALA A 789 3.34 28.72 43.28
N ALA A 790 4.54 29.16 43.69
CA ALA A 790 5.72 29.14 42.83
C ALA A 790 6.07 27.73 42.34
N LYS A 791 6.03 26.73 43.24
CA LYS A 791 6.31 25.33 42.91
C LYS A 791 5.36 24.76 41.86
N GLU A 792 4.08 25.11 41.92
CA GLU A 792 3.09 24.70 40.92
C GLU A 792 3.39 25.30 39.54
N LYS A 793 3.71 26.60 39.48
CA LYS A 793 4.06 27.27 38.22
C LYS A 793 5.37 26.77 37.61
N TYR A 794 6.39 26.49 38.42
CA TYR A 794 7.60 25.84 37.91
C TYR A 794 7.35 24.41 37.44
N ARG A 795 6.44 23.65 38.07
CA ARG A 795 6.06 22.32 37.58
C ARG A 795 5.35 22.40 36.23
N GLU A 796 4.40 23.32 36.08
CA GLU A 796 3.74 23.57 34.80
C GLU A 796 4.76 23.94 33.71
N ALA A 797 5.75 24.80 34.02
CA ALA A 797 6.83 25.16 33.09
C ALA A 797 7.72 23.96 32.75
N SER A 798 8.10 23.14 33.74
CA SER A 798 8.93 21.94 33.55
C SER A 798 8.26 20.85 32.71
N VAL A 799 6.93 20.85 32.60
CA VAL A 799 6.22 19.93 31.70
C VAL A 799 6.30 20.40 30.25
N LEU A 800 6.29 21.71 29.99
CA LEU A 800 6.36 22.26 28.63
C LEU A 800 7.76 22.08 28.03
N PHE A 801 8.81 22.25 28.84
CA PHE A 801 10.20 22.01 28.43
C PHE A 801 10.92 21.19 29.50
N PRO A 802 10.85 19.85 29.41
CA PRO A 802 11.47 18.96 30.39
C PRO A 802 12.99 19.08 30.46
N GLU A 803 13.66 19.50 29.39
CA GLU A 803 15.12 19.66 29.37
C GLU A 803 15.60 20.94 30.06
N GLU A 804 14.70 21.90 30.29
CA GLU A 804 15.05 23.15 30.96
C GLU A 804 15.34 22.93 32.44
N ILE A 805 16.53 23.35 32.85
CA ILE A 805 17.07 23.11 34.19
C ILE A 805 16.45 24.08 35.21
N HIS A 806 16.21 25.34 34.81
CA HIS A 806 15.80 26.42 35.72
C HIS A 806 14.55 26.09 36.56
N PRO A 807 13.43 25.60 36.00
CA PRO A 807 12.26 25.23 36.81
C PRO A 807 12.56 24.09 37.79
N LYS A 808 13.38 23.11 37.40
CA LYS A 808 13.76 21.97 38.24
C LYS A 808 14.58 22.40 39.45
N ASP A 809 15.60 23.24 39.21
CA ASP A 809 16.45 23.78 40.27
C ASP A 809 15.62 24.58 41.29
N ARG A 810 14.68 25.41 40.81
CA ARG A 810 13.80 26.18 41.68
C ARG A 810 12.84 25.30 42.49
N ILE A 811 12.29 24.24 41.90
CA ILE A 811 11.48 23.27 42.64
C ILE A 811 12.29 22.63 43.76
N GLU A 812 13.55 22.26 43.49
CA GLU A 812 14.40 21.66 44.52
C GLU A 812 14.79 22.65 45.61
N GLU A 813 15.08 23.90 45.25
CA GLU A 813 15.31 24.98 46.23
C GLU A 813 14.08 25.18 47.14
N ILE A 814 12.88 25.21 46.58
CA ILE A 814 11.62 25.25 47.34
C ILE A 814 11.48 24.03 48.26
N ASN A 815 11.80 22.83 47.78
CA ASN A 815 11.75 21.61 48.59
C ASN A 815 12.69 21.70 49.80
N LEU A 816 13.90 22.23 49.60
CA LEU A 816 14.86 22.45 50.68
C LEU A 816 14.34 23.46 51.71
N ILE A 817 13.67 24.54 51.27
CA ILE A 817 13.04 25.51 52.16
C ILE A 817 11.96 24.84 53.02
N PHE A 818 11.11 23.97 52.43
CA PHE A 818 10.09 23.24 53.19
C PHE A 818 10.70 22.24 54.17
N ARG A 819 11.75 21.51 53.78
CA ARG A 819 12.46 20.59 54.69
C ARG A 819 13.06 21.34 55.88
N ALA A 820 13.77 22.44 55.63
CA ALA A 820 14.36 23.26 56.69
C ALA A 820 13.31 23.84 57.65
N ALA A 821 12.13 24.24 57.13
CA ALA A 821 11.03 24.70 57.97
C ALA A 821 10.45 23.57 58.85
N SER A 822 10.29 22.37 58.28
CA SER A 822 9.83 21.18 59.00
C SER A 822 10.80 20.77 60.11
N GLU A 823 12.11 20.71 59.83
CA GLU A 823 13.15 20.37 60.80
C GLU A 823 13.18 21.38 61.96
N LYS A 824 13.04 22.68 61.66
CA LYS A 824 12.97 23.73 62.69
C LYS A 824 11.72 23.59 63.57
N ASN A 825 10.57 23.23 62.99
CA ASN A 825 9.35 23.00 63.75
C ASN A 825 9.46 21.75 64.63
N GLN A 826 10.08 20.68 64.12
CA GLN A 826 10.38 19.47 64.91
C GLN A 826 11.32 19.80 66.08
N GLU A 827 12.40 20.53 65.86
CA GLU A 827 13.34 20.90 66.93
C GLU A 827 12.65 21.80 67.99
N ALA A 828 11.80 22.72 67.56
CA ALA A 828 11.02 23.57 68.47
C ALA A 828 9.99 22.76 69.27
N TYR A 829 9.34 21.79 68.65
CA TYR A 829 8.41 20.86 69.28
C TYR A 829 9.12 19.98 70.31
N ASP A 830 10.24 19.35 69.94
CA ASP A 830 11.02 18.47 70.82
C ASP A 830 11.50 19.23 72.07
N LYS A 831 11.92 20.49 71.91
CA LYS A 831 12.27 21.37 73.04
C LYS A 831 11.07 21.67 73.93
N ALA A 832 9.92 22.00 73.33
CA ALA A 832 8.70 22.29 74.07
C ALA A 832 8.19 21.06 74.84
N ILE A 833 8.30 19.86 74.25
CA ILE A 833 8.01 18.59 74.92
C ILE A 833 8.98 18.32 76.06
N ALA A 834 10.29 18.42 75.83
CA ALA A 834 11.29 18.18 76.87
C ALA A 834 11.12 19.13 78.07
N GLU A 835 10.75 20.39 77.80
CA GLU A 835 10.41 21.37 78.83
C GLU A 835 9.12 20.98 79.58
N ALA A 836 8.07 20.57 78.87
CA ALA A 836 6.82 20.13 79.48
C ALA A 836 6.99 18.88 80.35
N ASP A 837 7.72 17.87 79.87
CA ASP A 837 8.05 16.64 80.58
C ASP A 837 8.85 16.92 81.86
N LYS A 838 9.76 17.91 81.81
CA LYS A 838 10.55 18.33 82.97
C LYS A 838 9.66 18.93 84.05
N PHE A 839 8.72 19.83 83.69
CA PHE A 839 7.77 20.39 84.64
C PHE A 839 6.85 19.31 85.22
N LEU A 840 6.42 18.35 84.39
CA LEU A 840 5.62 17.21 84.85
C LEU A 840 6.38 16.36 85.87
N ALA A 841 7.65 16.04 85.60
CA ALA A 841 8.50 15.29 86.54
C ALA A 841 8.72 16.03 87.86
N GLY A 842 8.76 17.37 87.83
CA GLY A 842 8.81 18.24 89.00
C GLY A 842 7.49 18.39 89.76
N LYS A 843 6.40 17.80 89.24
CA LYS A 843 5.01 17.99 89.71
C LYS A 843 4.54 19.46 89.63
N GLU A 844 5.17 20.25 88.76
CA GLU A 844 4.79 21.62 88.42
C GLU A 844 3.70 21.59 87.34
N TYR A 845 2.52 21.08 87.72
CA TYR A 845 1.45 20.71 86.78
C TYR A 845 0.91 21.89 85.96
N ASP A 846 0.92 23.10 86.50
CA ASP A 846 0.53 24.33 85.79
C ASP A 846 1.49 24.66 84.63
N GLN A 847 2.79 24.58 84.89
CA GLN A 847 3.83 24.85 83.91
C GLN A 847 3.88 23.74 82.85
N ALA A 848 3.70 22.48 83.26
CA ALA A 848 3.64 21.33 82.34
C ALA A 848 2.50 21.45 81.33
N ILE A 849 1.27 21.74 81.78
CA ILE A 849 0.11 21.91 80.89
C ILE A 849 0.34 23.02 79.87
N ASN A 850 0.90 24.17 80.30
CA ASN A 850 1.16 25.28 79.39
C ASN A 850 2.27 24.95 78.36
N ALA A 851 3.31 24.25 78.78
CA ALA A 851 4.38 23.81 77.90
C ALA A 851 3.91 22.77 76.87
N TYR A 852 3.05 21.80 77.27
CA TYR A 852 2.42 20.88 76.31
C TYR A 852 1.49 21.60 75.33
N ARG A 853 0.72 22.60 75.76
CA ARG A 853 -0.09 23.43 74.85
C ARG A 853 0.77 24.19 73.84
N ASN A 854 1.93 24.68 74.25
CA ASN A 854 2.89 25.31 73.36
C ASN A 854 3.41 24.29 72.33
N ALA A 855 3.79 23.08 72.76
CA ALA A 855 4.18 22.01 71.85
C ALA A 855 3.07 21.67 70.84
N GLN A 856 1.82 21.53 71.30
CA GLN A 856 0.65 21.31 70.44
C GLN A 856 0.48 22.44 69.40
N SER A 857 0.82 23.69 69.73
CA SER A 857 0.71 24.80 68.77
C SER A 857 1.80 24.78 67.68
N ILE A 858 2.95 24.15 67.96
CA ILE A 858 4.06 24.02 67.01
C ILE A 858 3.79 22.89 66.02
N MET A 859 3.24 21.78 66.51
CA MET A 859 2.77 20.66 65.68
C MET A 859 1.34 20.24 66.10
N PRO A 860 0.30 20.85 65.48
CA PRO A 860 -1.11 20.63 65.85
C PRO A 860 -1.58 19.19 65.69
N ASP A 861 -0.97 18.45 64.76
CA ASP A 861 -1.36 17.07 64.42
C ASP A 861 -0.78 16.03 65.40
N GLU A 862 0.11 16.43 66.30
CA GLU A 862 0.73 15.52 67.27
C GLU A 862 -0.18 15.26 68.46
N ASN A 863 -0.48 14.00 68.75
CA ASN A 863 -1.42 13.63 69.83
C ASN A 863 -0.77 13.61 71.23
N TYR A 864 0.56 13.58 71.30
CA TYR A 864 1.30 13.41 72.55
C TYR A 864 1.07 14.54 73.58
N PRO A 865 1.16 15.84 73.24
CA PRO A 865 0.99 16.90 74.22
C PRO A 865 -0.40 16.90 74.85
N GLN A 866 -1.46 16.72 74.04
CA GLN A 866 -2.83 16.60 74.53
C GLN A 866 -3.00 15.39 75.47
N SER A 867 -2.45 14.23 75.08
CA SER A 867 -2.50 13.02 75.91
C SER A 867 -1.87 13.22 77.30
N MET A 868 -0.79 14.02 77.38
CA MET A 868 -0.11 14.29 78.64
C MET A 868 -0.86 15.32 79.51
N ILE A 869 -1.52 16.32 78.89
CA ILE A 869 -2.43 17.22 79.59
C ILE A 869 -3.57 16.43 80.25
N ASP A 870 -4.21 15.53 79.50
CA ASP A 870 -5.31 14.71 80.02
C ASP A 870 -4.87 13.81 81.19
N LYS A 871 -3.63 13.30 81.12
CA LYS A 871 -3.01 12.53 82.21
C LYS A 871 -2.80 13.37 83.47
N ILE A 872 -2.33 14.62 83.34
CA ILE A 872 -2.16 15.54 84.48
C ILE A 872 -3.51 15.80 85.15
N LEU A 873 -4.54 16.09 84.35
CA LEU A 873 -5.88 16.37 84.87
C LEU A 873 -6.47 15.15 85.59
N SER A 874 -6.24 13.95 85.07
CA SER A 874 -6.65 12.70 85.72
C SER A 874 -5.95 12.49 87.07
N ILE A 875 -4.68 12.84 87.21
CA ILE A 875 -3.93 12.78 88.48
C ILE A 875 -4.53 13.76 89.50
N LEU A 876 -4.79 15.00 89.08
CA LEU A 876 -5.36 16.04 89.93
C LEU A 876 -6.75 15.64 90.44
N GLU A 877 -7.59 15.06 89.58
CA GLU A 877 -8.91 14.60 89.98
C GLU A 877 -8.85 13.40 90.94
N ALA A 878 -7.96 12.42 90.69
CA ALA A 878 -7.79 11.26 91.56
C ALA A 878 -7.31 11.65 92.97
N ASN A 879 -6.51 12.71 93.07
CA ASN A 879 -5.98 13.23 94.34
C ASN A 879 -6.92 14.24 95.03
N ALA A 880 -8.12 14.48 94.49
CA ALA A 880 -9.06 15.47 95.02
C ALA A 880 -9.40 15.20 96.48
N GLN A 881 -9.05 16.14 97.35
CA GLN A 881 -9.29 16.07 98.79
C GLN A 881 -10.62 16.73 99.16
N ARG A 882 -10.97 17.81 98.46
CA ARG A 882 -12.24 18.54 98.62
C ARG A 882 -12.75 18.93 97.25
N LYS A 883 -13.90 18.37 96.86
CA LYS A 883 -14.67 18.85 95.72
C LYS A 883 -15.58 19.98 96.21
N ILE A 884 -15.25 21.21 95.85
CA ILE A 884 -15.91 22.43 96.34
C ILE A 884 -17.04 22.82 95.39
N LEU A 885 -16.80 22.72 94.09
CA LEU A 885 -17.76 22.96 93.03
C LEU A 885 -17.53 21.91 91.93
N ASN A 886 -18.60 21.27 91.48
CA ASN A 886 -18.60 20.30 90.38
C ASN A 886 -19.76 20.54 89.40
N SER A 887 -20.25 21.77 89.37
CA SER A 887 -21.33 22.23 88.51
C SER A 887 -20.99 23.60 87.98
N THR A 888 -21.42 23.90 86.76
CA THR A 888 -21.23 25.21 86.15
C THR A 888 -22.01 26.30 86.88
N ILE A 889 -21.30 27.35 87.30
CA ILE A 889 -21.91 28.60 87.76
C ILE A 889 -21.34 29.79 87.00
N THR A 890 -22.08 30.90 87.01
CA THR A 890 -21.62 32.17 86.45
C THR A 890 -21.40 33.17 87.58
N ILE A 891 -20.22 33.78 87.63
CA ILE A 891 -19.90 34.87 88.57
C ILE A 891 -19.81 36.16 87.73
N LEU A 892 -20.71 37.10 87.98
CA LEU A 892 -20.75 38.35 87.25
C LEU A 892 -19.59 39.27 87.66
N ASN A 893 -19.22 40.18 86.76
CA ASN A 893 -18.16 41.14 86.99
C ASN A 893 -18.35 41.91 88.32
N ASN A 894 -17.29 41.99 89.13
CA ASN A 894 -17.25 42.59 90.48
C ASN A 894 -18.13 41.91 91.54
N GLU A 895 -18.82 40.81 91.22
CA GLU A 895 -19.50 40.00 92.23
C GLU A 895 -18.52 39.02 92.90
N GLN A 896 -18.73 38.75 94.18
CA GLN A 896 -17.95 37.77 94.91
C GLN A 896 -18.81 36.55 95.20
N GLU A 897 -18.39 35.39 94.71
CA GLU A 897 -18.95 34.11 95.11
C GLU A 897 -18.03 33.45 96.12
N LYS A 898 -18.58 32.98 97.24
CA LYS A 898 -17.82 32.36 98.33
C LYS A 898 -18.28 30.93 98.57
N PHE A 899 -17.33 30.02 98.50
CA PHE A 899 -17.52 28.59 98.69
C PHE A 899 -16.92 28.16 100.02
N SER A 900 -17.74 27.51 100.86
CA SER A 900 -17.28 26.97 102.14
C SER A 900 -16.95 25.49 102.00
N PHE A 901 -15.98 25.01 102.78
CA PHE A 901 -15.58 23.60 102.80
C PHE A 901 -14.97 23.22 104.16
N ASP A 902 -14.94 21.92 104.46
CA ASP A 902 -14.25 21.42 105.65
C ASP A 902 -12.72 21.55 105.48
N PRO A 903 -11.98 22.10 106.47
CA PRO A 903 -10.54 22.27 106.36
C PRO A 903 -9.80 21.00 105.92
N VAL A 904 -8.76 21.18 105.11
CA VAL A 904 -7.84 20.11 104.73
C VAL A 904 -7.01 19.70 105.95
N SER A 905 -6.65 18.43 106.05
CA SER A 905 -5.85 17.93 107.17
C SER A 905 -4.49 18.66 107.25
N ALA A 906 -3.97 18.86 108.46
CA ALA A 906 -2.66 19.50 108.64
C ALA A 906 -1.53 18.75 107.90
N ALA A 907 -1.63 17.41 107.82
CA ALA A 907 -0.66 16.57 107.12
C ALA A 907 -0.62 16.83 105.60
N ASP A 908 -1.76 17.20 105.00
CA ASP A 908 -1.86 17.38 103.55
C ASP A 908 -1.81 18.84 103.10
N SER A 909 -2.08 19.78 104.02
CA SER A 909 -2.21 21.21 103.73
C SER A 909 -1.00 21.84 103.03
N LYS A 910 0.22 21.31 103.24
CA LYS A 910 1.46 21.73 102.58
C LYS A 910 1.59 21.27 101.13
N SER A 911 0.81 20.28 100.74
CA SER A 911 0.76 19.74 99.37
C SER A 911 -0.50 20.17 98.63
N SER A 912 -1.35 21.02 99.23
CA SER A 912 -2.61 21.41 98.61
C SER A 912 -2.41 22.22 97.33
N ILE A 913 -3.13 21.81 96.29
CA ILE A 913 -3.28 22.49 95.02
C ILE A 913 -4.75 22.85 94.87
N LEU A 914 -5.05 24.07 94.44
CA LEU A 914 -6.38 24.49 94.04
C LEU A 914 -6.51 24.37 92.53
N HIS A 915 -7.38 23.49 92.09
CA HIS A 915 -7.70 23.25 90.69
C HIS A 915 -9.04 23.95 90.39
N ILE A 916 -9.02 24.88 89.44
CA ILE A 916 -10.19 25.61 88.97
C ILE A 916 -10.32 25.41 87.47
N ARG A 917 -11.47 24.95 87.00
CA ARG A 917 -11.83 24.96 85.58
C ARG A 917 -12.76 26.13 85.31
N ALA A 918 -12.38 27.04 84.43
CA ALA A 918 -13.19 28.21 84.13
C ALA A 918 -12.99 28.73 82.70
N ARG A 919 -14.00 29.43 82.17
CA ARG A 919 -13.91 30.19 80.91
C ARG A 919 -14.33 31.64 81.09
N GLY A 920 -13.70 32.52 80.31
CA GLY A 920 -13.97 33.95 80.32
C GLY A 920 -14.98 34.34 79.25
N MET A 921 -16.06 35.03 79.62
CA MET A 921 -17.08 35.48 78.67
C MET A 921 -16.73 36.83 78.01
N ALA A 922 -15.53 37.36 78.26
CA ALA A 922 -15.09 38.66 77.76
C ALA A 922 -14.22 38.53 76.50
N VAL A 923 -14.25 39.57 75.67
CA VAL A 923 -13.45 39.68 74.43
C VAL A 923 -11.97 40.00 74.69
N LYS A 924 -11.63 40.34 75.93
CA LYS A 924 -10.27 40.64 76.40
C LYS A 924 -9.99 39.88 77.69
N GLU A 925 -8.70 39.64 77.95
CA GLU A 925 -8.24 39.06 79.22
C GLU A 925 -8.67 39.93 80.41
N PHE A 926 -9.11 39.29 81.49
CA PHE A 926 -9.50 39.96 82.74
C PHE A 926 -9.06 39.15 83.96
N LYS A 927 -9.11 39.72 85.16
CA LYS A 927 -8.55 39.10 86.37
C LYS A 927 -9.64 38.50 87.25
N VAL A 928 -9.41 37.33 87.82
CA VAL A 928 -10.24 36.74 88.89
C VAL A 928 -9.41 36.71 90.17
N THR A 929 -9.85 37.45 91.18
CA THR A 929 -9.24 37.39 92.51
C THR A 929 -9.79 36.18 93.25
N VAL A 930 -8.92 35.21 93.51
CA VAL A 930 -9.19 34.05 94.38
C VAL A 930 -8.74 34.42 95.79
N SER A 931 -9.63 34.43 96.76
CA SER A 931 -9.27 34.63 98.18
C SER A 931 -9.61 33.39 99.00
N TYR A 932 -8.90 33.16 100.09
CA TYR A 932 -9.24 32.11 101.05
C TYR A 932 -9.11 32.62 102.48
N GLY A 933 -9.76 31.93 103.41
CA GLY A 933 -9.73 32.32 104.81
C GLY A 933 -10.43 31.37 105.77
N LYS A 934 -10.57 31.84 107.01
CA LYS A 934 -11.24 31.14 108.11
C LYS A 934 -12.30 32.02 108.75
N GLY A 935 -13.54 31.52 108.78
CA GLY A 935 -14.68 32.28 109.33
C GLY A 935 -14.82 33.64 108.64
N GLY A 936 -14.78 34.74 109.41
CA GLY A 936 -14.86 36.10 108.87
C GLY A 936 -13.54 36.68 108.34
N SER A 937 -12.40 36.00 108.57
CA SER A 937 -11.07 36.54 108.26
C SER A 937 -10.52 36.01 106.94
N LYS A 938 -9.91 36.89 106.13
CA LYS A 938 -9.16 36.53 104.92
C LYS A 938 -7.71 36.24 105.30
N ASN A 939 -7.22 35.06 104.92
CA ASN A 939 -5.88 34.59 105.24
C ASN A 939 -4.92 34.68 104.06
N GLY A 940 -5.43 34.70 102.82
CA GLY A 940 -4.61 34.89 101.63
C GLY A 940 -5.41 34.85 100.33
N GLY A 941 -4.72 34.73 99.21
CA GLY A 941 -5.34 34.67 97.89
C GLY A 941 -4.35 34.72 96.73
N TYR A 942 -4.88 34.52 95.52
CA TYR A 942 -4.21 34.55 94.23
C TYR A 942 -4.99 35.41 93.24
N VAL A 943 -4.35 35.87 92.18
CA VAL A 943 -5.01 36.56 91.07
C VAL A 943 -4.79 35.73 89.81
N LEU A 944 -5.90 35.27 89.22
CA LEU A 944 -5.89 34.48 87.99
C LEU A 944 -6.17 35.36 86.78
N PRO A 945 -5.31 35.36 85.75
CA PRO A 945 -5.66 35.93 84.46
C PRO A 945 -6.58 34.97 83.69
N ILE A 946 -7.79 35.42 83.35
CA ILE A 946 -8.74 34.67 82.54
C ILE A 946 -8.65 35.18 81.09
N PRO A 947 -8.18 34.36 80.13
CA PRO A 947 -8.04 34.74 78.74
C PRO A 947 -9.40 34.87 78.03
N PRO A 948 -9.47 35.60 76.90
CA PRO A 948 -10.69 35.72 76.12
C PRO A 948 -11.03 34.40 75.39
N GLY A 949 -12.31 34.05 75.33
CA GLY A 949 -12.81 32.93 74.51
C GLY A 949 -13.75 31.97 75.24
N SER A 950 -14.51 31.19 74.46
CA SER A 950 -15.53 30.25 74.95
C SER A 950 -14.99 28.91 75.44
N GLU A 951 -13.67 28.69 75.33
CA GLU A 951 -13.01 27.46 75.76
C GLU A 951 -12.65 27.48 77.23
N SER A 952 -13.05 26.43 77.95
CA SER A 952 -12.75 26.22 79.35
C SER A 952 -11.28 25.86 79.53
N ARG A 953 -10.64 26.53 80.50
CA ARG A 953 -9.23 26.33 80.82
C ARG A 953 -9.07 25.92 82.27
N GLU A 954 -7.99 25.18 82.48
CA GLU A 954 -7.57 24.66 83.78
C GLU A 954 -6.58 25.63 84.43
N PHE A 955 -6.85 25.99 85.67
CA PHE A 955 -6.04 26.87 86.50
C PHE A 955 -5.60 26.08 87.73
N ILE A 956 -4.31 25.77 87.79
CA ILE A 956 -3.71 24.96 88.86
C ILE A 956 -2.89 25.89 89.75
N ILE A 957 -3.25 25.98 91.03
CA ILE A 957 -2.66 26.95 91.97
C ILE A 957 -2.06 26.21 93.17
N PRO A 958 -0.74 26.26 93.41
CA PRO A 958 -0.14 25.65 94.59
C PRO A 958 -0.48 26.47 95.84
N LEU A 959 -1.38 25.97 96.69
CA LEU A 959 -1.75 26.63 97.94
C LEU A 959 -0.75 26.32 99.06
N GLY A 960 -0.08 25.17 99.01
CA GLY A 960 0.89 24.71 100.01
C GLY A 960 2.08 25.65 100.26
N ASN A 961 2.39 26.53 99.31
CA ASN A 961 3.45 27.53 99.45
C ASN A 961 3.05 28.75 100.31
N GLN A 962 1.76 28.89 100.62
CA GLN A 962 1.28 30.00 101.42
C GLN A 962 1.26 29.60 102.89
N TYR A 963 2.09 30.25 103.71
CA TYR A 963 2.17 29.98 105.15
C TYR A 963 0.80 29.97 105.83
N THR A 964 -0.02 30.97 105.52
CA THR A 964 -1.37 31.12 106.07
C THR A 964 -2.37 30.10 105.55
N TRP A 965 -2.09 29.41 104.42
CA TRP A 965 -2.92 28.30 103.95
C TRP A 965 -2.80 27.10 104.88
N TYR A 966 -1.57 26.67 105.18
CA TYR A 966 -1.31 25.47 105.99
C TYR A 966 -1.27 25.73 107.51
N SER A 967 -1.21 26.99 107.97
CA SER A 967 -1.23 27.30 109.41
C SER A 967 -2.62 27.57 110.00
N GLU A 968 -3.60 28.02 109.20
CA GLU A 968 -4.83 28.63 109.74
C GLU A 968 -6.13 27.80 109.61
N ASN A 969 -6.09 26.54 109.17
CA ASN A 969 -7.30 25.71 108.95
C ASN A 969 -8.39 26.43 108.14
N ASN A 970 -8.01 26.89 106.94
CA ASN A 970 -8.91 27.62 106.04
C ASN A 970 -10.15 26.79 105.69
N ASN A 971 -11.32 27.43 105.65
CA ASN A 971 -12.61 26.79 105.45
C ASN A 971 -13.49 27.45 104.39
N TRP A 972 -12.95 28.44 103.67
CA TRP A 972 -13.62 29.00 102.50
C TRP A 972 -12.62 29.50 101.45
N ILE A 973 -13.07 29.48 100.19
CA ILE A 973 -12.45 30.13 99.02
C ILE A 973 -13.50 31.03 98.38
N SER A 974 -13.10 32.17 97.82
CA SER A 974 -13.99 33.04 97.07
C SER A 974 -13.36 33.47 95.75
N LEU A 975 -14.17 33.58 94.71
CA LEU A 975 -13.75 34.10 93.41
C LEU A 975 -14.42 35.47 93.17
N THR A 976 -13.66 36.42 92.66
CA THR A 976 -14.16 37.78 92.34
C THR A 976 -13.56 38.23 91.01
N PRO A 977 -14.27 38.08 89.88
CA PRO A 977 -13.83 38.58 88.59
C PRO A 977 -13.82 40.12 88.55
N GLN A 978 -12.85 40.69 87.84
CA GLN A 978 -12.61 42.11 87.65
C GLN A 978 -12.29 42.36 86.18
N GLY A 979 -13.25 42.93 85.46
CA GLY A 979 -13.15 43.26 84.03
C GLY A 979 -13.89 42.31 83.08
N GLY A 980 -14.64 41.33 83.60
CA GLY A 980 -15.40 40.38 82.79
C GLY A 980 -16.28 39.44 83.61
N THR A 981 -17.16 38.68 82.95
CA THR A 981 -17.94 37.59 83.57
C THR A 981 -17.16 36.29 83.41
N VAL A 982 -17.08 35.48 84.47
CA VAL A 982 -16.43 34.17 84.45
C VAL A 982 -17.44 33.07 84.69
N GLU A 983 -17.36 32.01 83.89
CA GLU A 983 -18.10 30.77 84.12
C GLU A 983 -17.12 29.76 84.73
N VAL A 984 -17.46 29.22 85.90
CA VAL A 984 -16.63 28.30 86.67
C VAL A 984 -17.32 26.96 86.72
N GLU A 985 -16.63 25.92 86.27
CA GLU A 985 -17.16 24.56 86.11
C GLU A 985 -16.70 23.63 87.23
N LEU A 986 -15.48 23.85 87.72
CA LEU A 986 -14.84 23.04 88.74
C LEU A 986 -14.09 23.92 89.73
N ILE A 987 -14.21 23.63 91.01
CA ILE A 987 -13.30 24.09 92.06
C ILE A 987 -13.03 22.90 92.96
N GLU A 988 -11.78 22.51 93.10
CA GLU A 988 -11.38 21.47 94.04
C GLU A 988 -10.02 21.75 94.66
N ILE A 989 -9.84 21.24 95.87
CA ILE A 989 -8.53 21.18 96.51
C ILE A 989 -8.04 19.76 96.36
N THR A 990 -6.90 19.60 95.68
CA THR A 990 -6.26 18.32 95.40
C THR A 990 -4.90 18.22 96.06
N ARG A 991 -4.46 16.99 96.35
CA ARG A 991 -3.12 16.73 96.87
C ARG A 991 -2.12 16.74 95.72
N GLY A 992 -1.05 17.53 95.85
CA GLY A 992 0.00 17.63 94.84
C GLY A 992 1.03 16.49 94.84
N GLU A 993 0.99 15.61 95.85
CA GLU A 993 1.91 14.46 96.00
C GLU A 993 1.43 13.19 95.30
#